data_AF-A0A5C4VAX8-F1
#
_entry.id   AF-A0A5C4VAX8-F1
#
_cell.length_a   1.000
_cell.length_b   1.000
_cell.length_c   1.000
_cell.angle_alpha   90.00
_cell.angle_beta   90.00
_cell.angle_gamma   90.00
#
_symmetry.space_group_name_H-M   'P 1'
#
loop_
_entity.id
_entity.type
_entity.pdbx_description
1 polymer ?
#
loop_
_entity_poly.entity_id
_entity_poly.type
_entity_poly.pdbx_seq_one_letter_code
_entity_poly.pdbx_strand_id
1 'polypeptide(L)'
;MLALARGEDVSAAWMVAAALGSYAIGYRFYSRFILRRVLRADHSRATPAERLEDGLDYQPTDRRVLLGHHFAGISGAGPLVGPVLAAQMGYLPGTIWIIVGVIFAGAVQDMVVLFFSTRRDGKSLGQIAREEIGPVGGVAGVVAIFSIMIILLAVLALVVVQALAESPWGTFSVGMTIPLALFMGVYLRYLRPGRVSEVTIVGVSLLLFVIVAGRWVANSGMADTFTLSPRTLVVWLVIYGFAASVLPVWLLLVPRDYLSTFMKIGTIGLLALALVFTLPTLQMEAVTDFASNGEGPVFAGSLFPFVFITIACGALSGFHALISSGTTPKMIQKETQVRSIGYGAMLMESSVAVMAITAACVLDPGVYFAMNAPPAVIGDTVQAASETITSWGFVVTPEQLNAAAESVEEGSLLSRTGGAPTLALGLASIFSDILGGEAMMSFWYHFAIMFEALFILTAIDAGTRVGRFILQDALASTHPRMSRFRSTGWLPGILLTSAAVVGLWGWLLWVGVNDPLGGINTLYPIFGISNQLLGALALGLCTVLLIKSGRLKYAWVTAVPMAWVAVVTLTASWQKVFSGDPAVGFLARRDQYQEGIDSGQLLPGASDMGEMRTIVNNATLDAFLAGTLALLVVVVFIDAFRVALKAISSPETVRLHEAPYVRSRLVAPAELIATREEKAELVRAGLGPGGGFPEERAEEAPGDADAHGNGNGAGARDADAEGDGR
;
A
#
# COMPACT_ATOMS: atom_id res chain seq x y z
N MET A 1 8.86 6.27 -29.08
CA MET A 1 9.08 5.58 -30.37
C MET A 1 9.48 6.57 -31.46
N LEU A 2 8.62 7.52 -31.86
CA LEU A 2 8.97 8.47 -32.94
C LEU A 2 10.08 9.46 -32.57
N ALA A 3 10.01 10.09 -31.39
CA ALA A 3 11.03 11.01 -30.87
C ALA A 3 12.40 10.30 -30.70
N LEU A 4 12.40 9.12 -30.05
CA LEU A 4 13.59 8.27 -29.92
C LEU A 4 14.21 7.87 -31.26
N ALA A 5 13.41 7.52 -32.25
CA ALA A 5 13.90 7.19 -33.60
C ALA A 5 14.45 8.40 -34.37
N ARG A 6 14.16 9.62 -33.90
CA ARG A 6 14.62 10.89 -34.48
C ARG A 6 15.77 11.53 -33.68
N GLY A 7 16.15 10.96 -32.54
CA GLY A 7 17.13 11.56 -31.63
C GLY A 7 16.61 12.83 -30.95
N GLU A 8 15.29 13.00 -30.81
CA GLU A 8 14.68 14.14 -30.12
C GLU A 8 14.64 13.88 -28.61
N ASP A 9 14.94 14.90 -27.81
CA ASP A 9 14.78 14.86 -26.35
C ASP A 9 13.32 14.60 -25.98
N VAL A 10 13.09 13.58 -25.17
CA VAL A 10 11.73 13.20 -24.75
C VAL A 10 11.33 14.04 -23.56
N SER A 11 10.37 14.94 -23.77
CA SER A 11 9.76 15.67 -22.65
C SER A 11 9.06 14.71 -21.70
N ALA A 12 9.29 14.90 -20.40
CA ALA A 12 8.61 14.22 -19.30
C ALA A 12 7.08 14.18 -19.44
N ALA A 13 6.49 15.23 -20.02
CA ALA A 13 5.05 15.32 -20.22
C ALA A 13 4.48 14.22 -21.12
N TRP A 14 5.24 13.73 -22.10
CA TRP A 14 4.79 12.63 -22.96
C TRP A 14 4.68 11.31 -22.21
N MET A 15 5.62 11.06 -21.28
CA MET A 15 5.60 9.87 -20.44
C MET A 15 4.37 9.86 -19.53
N VAL A 16 4.09 11.00 -18.90
CA VAL A 16 2.89 11.22 -18.08
C VAL A 16 1.62 11.05 -18.91
N ALA A 17 1.54 11.67 -20.10
CA ALA A 17 0.36 11.58 -20.96
C ALA A 17 0.10 10.14 -21.42
N ALA A 18 1.14 9.39 -21.78
CA ALA A 18 1.03 7.99 -22.17
C ALA A 18 0.52 7.11 -21.02
N ALA A 19 1.01 7.34 -19.79
CA ALA A 19 0.52 6.64 -18.60
C ALA A 19 -0.96 6.95 -18.33
N LEU A 20 -1.33 8.22 -18.24
CA LEU A 20 -2.71 8.65 -17.95
C LEU A 20 -3.69 8.18 -19.03
N GLY A 21 -3.30 8.24 -20.30
CA GLY A 21 -4.10 7.71 -21.41
C GLY A 21 -4.31 6.20 -21.30
N SER A 22 -3.26 5.45 -20.98
CA SER A 22 -3.33 4.00 -20.78
C SER A 22 -4.22 3.64 -19.58
N TYR A 23 -4.12 4.37 -18.48
CA TYR A 23 -4.96 4.19 -17.28
C TYR A 23 -6.42 4.48 -17.57
N ALA A 24 -6.72 5.55 -18.32
CA ALA A 24 -8.08 5.87 -18.74
C ALA A 24 -8.70 4.74 -19.57
N ILE A 25 -7.94 4.16 -20.51
CA ILE A 25 -8.38 3.02 -21.32
C ILE A 25 -8.59 1.77 -20.44
N GLY A 26 -7.61 1.42 -19.61
CA GLY A 26 -7.66 0.27 -18.70
C GLY A 26 -8.86 0.36 -17.74
N TYR A 27 -9.08 1.53 -17.13
CA TYR A 27 -10.22 1.79 -16.26
C TYR A 27 -11.55 1.75 -17.03
N ARG A 28 -11.61 2.28 -18.24
CA ARG A 28 -12.87 2.39 -19.00
C ARG A 28 -13.36 1.05 -19.55
N PHE A 29 -12.44 0.19 -20.00
CA PHE A 29 -12.76 -1.05 -20.70
C PHE A 29 -12.45 -2.29 -19.87
N TYR A 30 -11.20 -2.45 -19.40
CA TYR A 30 -10.76 -3.69 -18.75
C TYR A 30 -11.36 -3.86 -17.36
N SER A 31 -11.30 -2.84 -16.50
CA SER A 31 -11.93 -2.93 -15.16
C SER A 31 -13.45 -3.20 -15.22
N ARG A 32 -14.13 -2.62 -16.23
CA ARG A 32 -15.56 -2.82 -16.46
C ARG A 32 -15.87 -4.24 -16.96
N PHE A 33 -15.01 -4.80 -17.82
CA PHE A 33 -15.09 -6.19 -18.22
C PHE A 33 -14.95 -7.12 -17.01
N ILE A 34 -13.95 -6.89 -16.16
CA ILE A 34 -13.73 -7.71 -14.96
C ILE A 34 -14.93 -7.61 -14.02
N LEU A 35 -15.40 -6.40 -13.68
CA LEU A 35 -16.54 -6.21 -12.79
C LEU A 35 -17.81 -6.94 -13.30
N ARG A 36 -18.16 -6.77 -14.58
CA ARG A 36 -19.44 -7.25 -15.14
C ARG A 36 -19.42 -8.70 -15.59
N ARG A 37 -18.32 -9.17 -16.19
CA ARG A 37 -18.24 -10.51 -16.80
C ARG A 37 -17.55 -11.52 -15.89
N VAL A 38 -16.44 -11.11 -15.27
CA VAL A 38 -15.60 -11.98 -14.44
C VAL A 38 -16.19 -12.08 -13.04
N LEU A 39 -16.36 -10.95 -12.35
CA LEU A 39 -16.80 -10.91 -10.95
C LEU A 39 -18.32 -10.99 -10.80
N ARG A 40 -19.07 -10.45 -11.77
CA ARG A 40 -20.54 -10.34 -11.72
C ARG A 40 -20.99 -9.75 -10.37
N ALA A 41 -20.45 -8.58 -10.05
CA ALA A 41 -20.76 -7.89 -8.80
C ALA A 41 -22.25 -7.57 -8.70
N ASP A 42 -22.82 -7.77 -7.51
CA ASP A 42 -24.25 -7.64 -7.25
C ASP A 42 -24.51 -6.43 -6.34
N HIS A 43 -25.18 -5.41 -6.88
CA HIS A 43 -25.54 -4.19 -6.12
C HIS A 43 -26.60 -4.45 -5.03
N SER A 44 -27.37 -5.53 -5.17
CA SER A 44 -28.43 -5.89 -4.23
C SER A 44 -27.94 -6.66 -3.00
N ARG A 45 -26.70 -7.15 -2.99
CA ARG A 45 -26.14 -7.93 -1.89
C ARG A 45 -25.61 -7.04 -0.76
N ALA A 46 -25.99 -7.34 0.48
CA ALA A 46 -25.48 -6.68 1.66
C ALA A 46 -24.00 -7.04 1.90
N THR A 47 -23.15 -6.02 1.97
CA THR A 47 -21.71 -6.17 2.27
C THR A 47 -21.52 -6.48 3.76
N PRO A 48 -20.35 -6.94 4.20
CA PRO A 48 -20.14 -7.19 5.62
C PRO A 48 -20.06 -5.91 6.43
N ALA A 49 -19.74 -4.77 5.82
CA ALA A 49 -19.87 -3.47 6.46
C ALA A 49 -21.31 -3.23 6.94
N GLU A 50 -22.32 -3.64 6.16
CA GLU A 50 -23.74 -3.54 6.53
C GLU A 50 -24.18 -4.65 7.49
N ARG A 51 -23.79 -5.91 7.24
CA ARG A 51 -24.29 -7.06 8.03
C ARG A 51 -23.64 -7.22 9.39
N LEU A 52 -22.39 -6.80 9.54
CA LEU A 52 -21.56 -7.02 10.73
C LEU A 52 -21.20 -5.70 11.42
N GLU A 53 -21.93 -4.61 11.13
CA GLU A 53 -21.66 -3.28 11.69
C GLU A 53 -21.50 -3.34 13.22
N ASP A 54 -20.31 -2.98 13.70
CA ASP A 54 -19.95 -3.03 15.12
C ASP A 54 -19.49 -1.68 15.67
N GLY A 55 -19.38 -0.66 14.82
CA GLY A 55 -18.88 0.67 15.20
C GLY A 55 -17.40 0.69 15.59
N LEU A 56 -16.67 -0.40 15.36
CA LEU A 56 -15.25 -0.58 15.66
C LEU A 56 -14.44 -0.82 14.38
N ASP A 57 -14.58 -1.99 13.77
CA ASP A 57 -13.86 -2.44 12.58
C ASP A 57 -14.78 -2.56 11.35
N TYR A 58 -16.07 -2.83 11.56
CA TYR A 58 -17.09 -2.89 10.51
C TYR A 58 -17.99 -1.65 10.56
N GLN A 59 -17.95 -0.86 9.49
CA GLN A 59 -18.77 0.33 9.38
C GLN A 59 -18.95 0.77 7.92
N PRO A 60 -20.20 0.88 7.42
CA PRO A 60 -20.43 1.41 6.08
C PRO A 60 -19.87 2.83 5.97
N THR A 61 -18.92 3.03 5.07
CA THR A 61 -18.20 4.30 4.91
C THR A 61 -18.47 4.86 3.52
N ASP A 62 -18.69 6.19 3.43
CA ASP A 62 -18.90 6.87 2.15
C ASP A 62 -17.80 6.48 1.15
N ARG A 63 -18.19 6.02 -0.04
CA ARG A 63 -17.27 5.55 -1.09
C ARG A 63 -16.11 6.51 -1.43
N ARG A 64 -16.27 7.83 -1.28
CA ARG A 64 -15.21 8.83 -1.54
C ARG A 64 -14.19 8.85 -0.41
N VAL A 65 -14.69 8.74 0.82
CA VAL A 65 -13.85 8.60 2.01
C VAL A 65 -13.13 7.25 1.99
N LEU A 66 -13.83 6.18 1.63
CA LEU A 66 -13.26 4.84 1.54
C LEU A 66 -12.25 4.71 0.39
N LEU A 67 -12.46 5.37 -0.74
CA LEU A 67 -11.43 5.49 -1.78
C LEU A 67 -10.16 6.11 -1.21
N GLY A 68 -10.29 7.22 -0.47
CA GLY A 68 -9.14 7.86 0.18
C GLY A 68 -8.48 6.95 1.22
N HIS A 69 -9.26 6.29 2.07
CA HIS A 69 -8.74 5.30 3.02
C HIS A 69 -7.95 4.19 2.30
N HIS A 70 -8.55 3.59 1.28
CA HIS A 70 -7.93 2.50 0.55
C HIS A 70 -6.66 2.98 -0.16
N PHE A 71 -6.74 4.08 -0.91
CA PHE A 71 -5.59 4.68 -1.60
C PHE A 71 -4.46 5.03 -0.63
N ALA A 72 -4.76 5.66 0.51
CA ALA A 72 -3.76 6.02 1.48
C ALA A 72 -3.11 4.78 2.13
N GLY A 73 -3.90 3.76 2.42
CA GLY A 73 -3.43 2.50 3.01
C GLY A 73 -2.58 1.67 2.06
N ILE A 74 -2.83 1.73 0.74
CA ILE A 74 -2.03 0.99 -0.25
C ILE A 74 -0.79 1.79 -0.70
N SER A 75 -0.90 3.13 -0.78
CA SER A 75 0.16 4.04 -1.23
C SER A 75 1.14 4.40 -0.11
N GLY A 76 2.09 3.49 0.14
CA GLY A 76 3.23 3.67 1.06
C GLY A 76 4.50 4.24 0.39
N ALA A 77 5.69 3.81 0.85
CA ALA A 77 6.98 4.23 0.30
C ALA A 77 7.27 3.65 -1.08
N GLY A 78 6.84 2.40 -1.31
CA GLY A 78 7.20 1.63 -2.49
C GLY A 78 6.94 2.31 -3.84
N PRO A 79 5.76 2.92 -4.11
CA PRO A 79 5.53 3.61 -5.38
C PRO A 79 6.34 4.90 -5.55
N LEU A 80 6.96 5.43 -4.49
CA LEU A 80 7.82 6.61 -4.54
C LEU A 80 9.28 6.20 -4.74
N VAL A 81 9.77 5.35 -3.85
CA VAL A 81 11.18 4.95 -3.77
C VAL A 81 11.58 3.98 -4.88
N GLY A 82 10.77 2.96 -5.15
CA GLY A 82 11.11 1.89 -6.10
C GLY A 82 11.41 2.43 -7.51
N PRO A 83 10.53 3.25 -8.11
CA PRO A 83 10.78 3.84 -9.43
C PRO A 83 12.01 4.75 -9.48
N VAL A 84 12.30 5.49 -8.39
CA VAL A 84 13.50 6.34 -8.29
C VAL A 84 14.76 5.49 -8.27
N LEU A 85 14.81 4.43 -7.44
CA LEU A 85 15.96 3.52 -7.41
C LEU A 85 16.16 2.80 -8.75
N ALA A 86 15.07 2.47 -9.45
CA ALA A 86 15.12 1.82 -10.75
C ALA A 86 15.56 2.74 -11.90
N ALA A 87 15.57 4.07 -11.70
CA ALA A 87 15.98 5.04 -12.72
C ALA A 87 17.44 4.82 -13.19
N GLN A 88 18.31 4.20 -12.39
CA GLN A 88 19.66 3.81 -12.81
C GLN A 88 19.68 2.92 -14.05
N MET A 89 18.59 2.19 -14.34
CA MET A 89 18.44 1.31 -15.51
C MET A 89 17.81 2.01 -16.72
N GLY A 90 17.67 3.33 -16.64
CA GLY A 90 16.98 4.16 -17.63
C GLY A 90 15.49 4.30 -17.36
N TYR A 91 14.87 5.32 -17.97
CA TYR A 91 13.47 5.65 -17.70
C TYR A 91 12.48 4.65 -18.34
N LEU A 92 12.85 3.97 -19.42
CA LEU A 92 11.89 3.25 -20.27
C LEU A 92 11.43 1.90 -19.69
N PRO A 93 12.31 0.97 -19.24
CA PRO A 93 11.88 -0.35 -18.80
C PRO A 93 10.99 -0.28 -17.56
N GLY A 94 11.38 0.54 -16.59
CA GLY A 94 10.60 0.76 -15.37
C GLY A 94 9.22 1.34 -15.68
N THR A 95 9.15 2.36 -16.53
CA THR A 95 7.89 2.99 -16.93
C THR A 95 6.94 2.02 -17.63
N ILE A 96 7.45 1.17 -18.53
CA ILE A 96 6.63 0.16 -19.20
C ILE A 96 6.03 -0.81 -18.16
N TRP A 97 6.85 -1.26 -17.21
CA TRP A 97 6.37 -2.17 -16.17
C TRP A 97 5.35 -1.50 -15.24
N ILE A 98 5.56 -0.24 -14.85
CA ILE A 98 4.58 0.52 -14.05
C ILE A 98 3.22 0.52 -14.75
N ILE A 99 3.19 0.88 -16.04
CA ILE A 99 1.94 1.03 -16.79
C ILE A 99 1.27 -0.31 -17.10
N VAL A 100 2.03 -1.28 -17.65
CA VAL A 100 1.48 -2.58 -18.05
C VAL A 100 1.17 -3.44 -16.83
N GLY A 101 2.07 -3.45 -15.85
CA GLY A 101 1.93 -4.18 -14.60
C GLY A 101 0.70 -3.77 -13.82
N VAL A 102 0.43 -2.46 -13.65
CA VAL A 102 -0.76 -2.02 -12.93
C VAL A 102 -2.05 -2.42 -13.64
N ILE A 103 -2.13 -2.25 -14.97
CA ILE A 103 -3.37 -2.48 -15.72
C ILE A 103 -3.74 -3.96 -15.70
N PHE A 104 -2.77 -4.85 -15.91
CA PHE A 104 -3.05 -6.27 -16.11
C PHE A 104 -2.81 -7.14 -14.88
N ALA A 105 -2.08 -6.65 -13.88
CA ALA A 105 -1.72 -7.41 -12.70
C ALA A 105 -2.15 -6.71 -11.41
N GLY A 106 -1.61 -5.54 -11.09
CA GLY A 106 -1.83 -4.86 -9.81
C GLY A 106 -3.29 -4.50 -9.54
N ALA A 107 -3.90 -3.71 -10.42
CA ALA A 107 -5.30 -3.29 -10.27
C ALA A 107 -6.29 -4.45 -10.38
N VAL A 108 -5.91 -5.51 -11.11
CA VAL A 108 -6.67 -6.76 -11.18
C VAL A 108 -6.65 -7.49 -9.85
N GLN A 109 -5.45 -7.72 -9.28
CA GLN A 109 -5.28 -8.36 -7.99
C GLN A 109 -6.10 -7.65 -6.93
N ASP A 110 -5.92 -6.34 -6.81
CA ASP A 110 -6.50 -5.54 -5.75
C ASP A 110 -8.04 -5.59 -5.78
N MET A 111 -8.65 -5.35 -6.95
CA MET A 111 -10.09 -5.44 -7.13
C MET A 111 -10.65 -6.86 -6.89
N VAL A 112 -9.97 -7.91 -7.36
CA VAL A 112 -10.46 -9.28 -7.25
C VAL A 112 -10.32 -9.81 -5.81
N VAL A 113 -9.23 -9.48 -5.13
CA VAL A 113 -9.04 -9.78 -3.70
C VAL A 113 -10.11 -9.08 -2.86
N LEU A 114 -10.33 -7.79 -3.11
CA LEU A 114 -11.35 -7.01 -2.40
C LEU A 114 -12.73 -7.64 -2.55
N PHE A 115 -13.13 -7.97 -3.77
CA PHE A 115 -14.40 -8.63 -4.05
C PHE A 115 -14.55 -9.97 -3.30
N PHE A 116 -13.54 -10.84 -3.36
CA PHE A 116 -13.63 -12.15 -2.72
C PHE A 116 -13.59 -12.09 -1.21
N SER A 117 -12.89 -11.11 -0.63
CA SER A 117 -12.90 -10.86 0.82
C SER A 117 -14.23 -10.25 1.27
N THR A 118 -14.83 -9.30 0.51
CA THR A 118 -16.18 -8.78 0.79
C THR A 118 -17.21 -9.93 0.87
N ARG A 119 -17.11 -10.93 0.00
CA ARG A 119 -18.00 -12.11 0.02
C ARG A 119 -17.70 -13.13 1.12
N ARG A 120 -16.64 -12.92 1.90
CA ARG A 120 -16.18 -13.78 3.00
C ARG A 120 -16.06 -12.98 4.28
N ASP A 121 -17.01 -12.08 4.51
CA ASP A 121 -17.09 -11.27 5.72
C ASP A 121 -15.88 -10.36 5.99
N GLY A 122 -15.07 -10.02 4.99
CA GLY A 122 -13.84 -9.24 5.20
C GLY A 122 -12.75 -10.02 5.92
N LYS A 123 -12.72 -11.36 5.78
CA LYS A 123 -11.66 -12.23 6.30
C LYS A 123 -10.32 -11.92 5.65
N SER A 124 -9.26 -12.07 6.45
CA SER A 124 -7.88 -11.89 6.00
C SER A 124 -7.49 -12.87 4.88
N LEU A 125 -6.54 -12.46 4.03
CA LEU A 125 -6.03 -13.30 2.94
C LEU A 125 -5.60 -14.69 3.40
N GLY A 126 -4.92 -14.78 4.54
CA GLY A 126 -4.47 -16.05 5.12
C GLY A 126 -5.62 -16.95 5.54
N GLN A 127 -6.67 -16.39 6.15
CA GLN A 127 -7.87 -17.16 6.51
C GLN A 127 -8.62 -17.65 5.26
N ILE A 128 -8.73 -16.82 4.21
CA ILE A 128 -9.33 -17.23 2.94
C ILE A 128 -8.51 -18.37 2.32
N ALA A 129 -7.18 -18.26 2.30
CA ALA A 129 -6.30 -19.32 1.80
C ALA A 129 -6.53 -20.65 2.54
N ARG A 130 -6.66 -20.61 3.88
CA ARG A 130 -6.91 -21.80 4.70
C ARG A 130 -8.25 -22.46 4.42
N GLU A 131 -9.31 -21.67 4.27
CA GLU A 131 -10.65 -22.19 3.99
C GLU A 131 -10.81 -22.72 2.56
N GLU A 132 -10.04 -22.18 1.61
CA GLU A 132 -10.29 -22.40 0.18
C GLU A 132 -9.30 -23.37 -0.48
N ILE A 133 -8.03 -23.40 -0.03
CA ILE A 133 -6.98 -24.30 -0.52
C ILE A 133 -6.93 -25.57 0.34
N GLY A 134 -6.85 -25.42 1.67
CA GLY A 134 -6.82 -26.55 2.59
C GLY A 134 -5.91 -26.31 3.80
N PRO A 135 -5.79 -27.29 4.71
CA PRO A 135 -5.07 -27.12 5.96
C PRO A 135 -3.56 -26.94 5.77
N VAL A 136 -2.94 -27.68 4.84
CA VAL A 136 -1.48 -27.64 4.61
C VAL A 136 -1.08 -26.33 3.93
N GLY A 137 -1.60 -26.07 2.71
CA GLY A 137 -1.37 -24.79 2.02
C GLY A 137 -1.88 -23.58 2.81
N GLY A 138 -2.97 -23.74 3.55
CA GLY A 138 -3.53 -22.70 4.40
C GLY A 138 -2.63 -22.26 5.55
N VAL A 139 -2.09 -23.21 6.32
CA VAL A 139 -1.18 -22.90 7.44
C VAL A 139 0.12 -22.31 6.92
N ALA A 140 0.69 -22.89 5.86
CA ALA A 140 1.88 -22.34 5.20
C ALA A 140 1.64 -20.90 4.72
N GLY A 141 0.48 -20.65 4.09
CA GLY A 141 0.08 -19.33 3.64
C GLY A 141 -0.06 -18.32 4.78
N VAL A 142 -0.73 -18.67 5.88
CA VAL A 142 -0.88 -17.78 7.05
C VAL A 142 0.49 -17.42 7.65
N VAL A 143 1.38 -18.40 7.83
CA VAL A 143 2.73 -18.16 8.37
C VAL A 143 3.55 -17.27 7.44
N ALA A 144 3.53 -17.55 6.13
CA ALA A 144 4.23 -16.73 5.14
C ALA A 144 3.69 -15.30 5.12
N ILE A 145 2.37 -15.13 5.00
CA ILE A 145 1.71 -13.81 4.96
C ILE A 145 2.02 -13.00 6.22
N PHE A 146 1.93 -13.62 7.40
CA PHE A 146 2.19 -12.94 8.66
C PHE A 146 3.67 -12.52 8.78
N SER A 147 4.60 -13.42 8.45
CA SER A 147 6.04 -13.13 8.52
C SER A 147 6.43 -12.01 7.55
N ILE A 148 5.95 -12.07 6.30
CA ILE A 148 6.17 -11.04 5.29
C ILE A 148 5.65 -9.69 5.79
N MET A 149 4.42 -9.65 6.32
CA MET A 149 3.82 -8.40 6.78
C MET A 149 4.60 -7.75 7.92
N ILE A 150 5.14 -8.52 8.88
CA ILE A 150 5.97 -7.98 9.95
C ILE A 150 7.25 -7.33 9.39
N ILE A 151 7.90 -7.99 8.42
CA ILE A 151 9.08 -7.44 7.73
C ILE A 151 8.71 -6.15 6.99
N LEU A 152 7.61 -6.15 6.22
CA LEU A 152 7.17 -4.97 5.46
C LEU A 152 6.88 -3.77 6.37
N LEU A 153 6.17 -3.99 7.48
CA LEU A 153 5.84 -2.92 8.44
C LEU A 153 7.09 -2.32 9.07
N ALA A 154 8.03 -3.16 9.47
CA ALA A 154 9.27 -2.69 10.05
C ALA A 154 10.07 -1.86 9.03
N VAL A 155 10.15 -2.29 7.75
CA VAL A 155 10.92 -1.59 6.71
C VAL A 155 10.31 -0.23 6.41
N LEU A 156 8.98 -0.17 6.28
CA LEU A 156 8.26 1.09 6.12
C LEU A 156 8.50 2.02 7.32
N ALA A 157 8.48 1.49 8.53
CA ALA A 157 8.72 2.29 9.72
C ALA A 157 10.17 2.82 9.81
N LEU A 158 11.16 2.08 9.31
CA LEU A 158 12.54 2.58 9.23
C LEU A 158 12.64 3.82 8.35
N VAL A 159 11.99 3.81 7.18
CA VAL A 159 12.01 4.97 6.27
C VAL A 159 11.38 6.20 6.94
N VAL A 160 10.32 6.02 7.73
CA VAL A 160 9.73 7.13 8.52
C VAL A 160 10.71 7.65 9.56
N VAL A 161 11.41 6.78 10.27
CA VAL A 161 12.43 7.20 11.25
C VAL A 161 13.54 7.98 10.57
N GLN A 162 14.06 7.50 9.43
CA GLN A 162 15.12 8.18 8.67
C GLN A 162 14.66 9.54 8.11
N ALA A 163 13.40 9.67 7.73
CA ALA A 163 12.84 10.93 7.22
C ALA A 163 12.57 11.98 8.31
N LEU A 164 12.29 11.55 9.56
CA LEU A 164 11.88 12.44 10.65
C LEU A 164 12.97 12.68 11.70
N ALA A 165 13.97 11.81 11.80
CA ALA A 165 15.08 11.95 12.73
C ALA A 165 15.79 13.28 12.52
N GLU A 166 16.04 13.97 13.62
CA GLU A 166 16.70 15.29 13.62
C GLU A 166 15.95 16.38 12.79
N SER A 167 14.69 16.14 12.40
CA SER A 167 13.85 17.10 11.67
C SER A 167 12.70 17.61 12.55
N PRO A 168 12.86 18.75 13.24
CA PRO A 168 11.81 19.31 14.09
C PRO A 168 10.58 19.74 13.28
N TRP A 169 10.78 20.25 12.06
CA TRP A 169 9.69 20.60 11.15
C TRP A 169 8.86 19.35 10.80
N GLY A 170 9.51 18.29 10.32
CA GLY A 170 8.84 17.05 9.95
C GLY A 170 8.09 16.42 11.13
N THR A 171 8.77 16.27 12.27
CA THR A 171 8.21 15.66 13.48
C THR A 171 6.98 16.41 13.99
N PHE A 172 7.03 17.75 14.07
CA PHE A 172 5.89 18.56 14.47
C PHE A 172 4.71 18.37 13.51
N SER A 173 4.97 18.51 12.20
CA SER A 173 3.91 18.51 11.19
C SER A 173 3.21 17.15 11.10
N VAL A 174 3.99 16.07 11.11
CA VAL A 174 3.46 14.69 11.14
C VAL A 174 2.71 14.43 12.44
N GLY A 175 3.26 14.83 13.60
CA GLY A 175 2.61 14.65 14.90
C GLY A 175 1.25 15.34 14.98
N MET A 176 1.14 16.56 14.44
CA MET A 176 -0.12 17.34 14.43
C MET A 176 -1.21 16.75 13.52
N THR A 177 -0.90 15.79 12.64
CA THR A 177 -1.92 15.06 11.88
C THR A 177 -2.79 14.16 12.76
N ILE A 178 -2.28 13.70 13.91
CA ILE A 178 -3.00 12.83 14.84
C ILE A 178 -4.17 13.56 15.49
N PRO A 179 -3.98 14.70 16.21
CA PRO A 179 -5.10 15.44 16.80
C PRO A 179 -6.07 15.97 15.74
N LEU A 180 -5.56 16.33 14.56
CA LEU A 180 -6.41 16.75 13.44
C LEU A 180 -7.33 15.61 12.96
N ALA A 181 -6.80 14.40 12.82
CA ALA A 181 -7.59 13.23 12.46
C ALA A 181 -8.65 12.90 13.54
N LEU A 182 -8.27 12.95 14.82
CA LEU A 182 -9.22 12.76 15.93
C LEU A 182 -10.36 13.78 15.89
N PHE A 183 -10.03 15.06 15.66
CA PHE A 183 -11.02 16.11 15.47
C PHE A 183 -11.95 15.80 14.29
N MET A 184 -11.40 15.43 13.13
CA MET A 184 -12.20 15.11 11.94
C MET A 184 -13.11 13.89 12.17
N GLY A 185 -12.63 12.86 12.87
CA GLY A 185 -13.42 11.67 13.23
C GLY A 185 -14.59 12.00 14.16
N VAL A 186 -14.34 12.75 15.23
CA VAL A 186 -15.39 13.23 16.15
C VAL A 186 -16.36 14.17 15.44
N TYR A 187 -15.87 15.02 14.55
CA TYR A 187 -16.69 15.96 13.76
C TYR A 187 -17.71 15.22 12.89
N LEU A 188 -17.25 14.20 12.15
CA LEU A 188 -18.10 13.40 11.28
C LEU A 188 -19.04 12.45 12.03
N ARG A 189 -18.68 12.02 13.24
CA ARG A 189 -19.52 11.09 14.02
C ARG A 189 -20.58 11.80 14.85
N TYR A 190 -20.24 12.92 15.50
CA TYR A 190 -21.10 13.53 16.52
C TYR A 190 -21.51 14.97 16.23
N LEU A 191 -20.64 15.82 15.67
CA LEU A 191 -20.95 17.24 15.48
C LEU A 191 -21.81 17.49 14.24
N ARG A 192 -21.41 16.96 13.07
CA ARG A 192 -22.15 17.10 11.81
C ARG A 192 -22.07 15.83 10.95
N PRO A 193 -22.87 14.80 11.29
CA PRO A 193 -22.93 13.55 10.53
C PRO A 193 -23.17 13.78 9.04
N GLY A 194 -22.40 13.08 8.20
CA GLY A 194 -22.55 13.09 6.74
C GLY A 194 -22.01 14.33 6.01
N ARG A 195 -21.55 15.38 6.71
CA ARG A 195 -20.99 16.61 6.08
C ARG A 195 -19.51 16.50 5.73
N VAL A 196 -19.19 15.55 4.86
CA VAL A 196 -17.82 15.24 4.43
C VAL A 196 -17.10 16.44 3.81
N SER A 197 -17.78 17.29 3.05
CA SER A 197 -17.14 18.46 2.41
C SER A 197 -16.68 19.53 3.40
N GLU A 198 -17.46 19.79 4.46
CA GLU A 198 -17.11 20.80 5.47
C GLU A 198 -15.83 20.41 6.21
N VAL A 199 -15.78 19.17 6.73
CA VAL A 199 -14.60 18.66 7.44
C VAL A 199 -13.39 18.53 6.53
N THR A 200 -13.59 18.29 5.23
CA THR A 200 -12.49 18.25 4.25
C THR A 200 -11.82 19.61 4.13
N ILE A 201 -12.60 20.68 3.95
CA ILE A 201 -12.05 22.04 3.80
C ILE A 201 -11.32 22.46 5.08
N VAL A 202 -11.92 22.21 6.25
CA VAL A 202 -11.29 22.50 7.55
C VAL A 202 -10.01 21.69 7.73
N GLY A 203 -10.07 20.37 7.49
CA GLY A 203 -8.94 19.47 7.63
C GLY A 203 -7.76 19.86 6.74
N VAL A 204 -8.01 20.09 5.45
CA VAL A 204 -6.95 20.49 4.50
C VAL A 204 -6.37 21.86 4.87
N SER A 205 -7.20 22.83 5.25
CA SER A 205 -6.73 24.17 5.64
C SER A 205 -5.85 24.11 6.90
N LEU A 206 -6.27 23.33 7.91
CA LEU A 206 -5.49 23.13 9.14
C LEU A 206 -4.21 22.37 8.87
N LEU A 207 -4.21 21.39 7.96
CA LEU A 207 -3.01 20.67 7.59
C LEU A 207 -1.99 21.58 6.89
N LEU A 208 -2.42 22.38 5.92
CA LEU A 208 -1.54 23.37 5.27
C LEU A 208 -0.98 24.38 6.28
N PHE A 209 -1.82 24.84 7.22
CA PHE A 209 -1.40 25.71 8.30
C PHE A 209 -0.34 25.03 9.20
N VAL A 210 -0.54 23.78 9.60
CA VAL A 210 0.40 23.00 10.40
C VAL A 210 1.75 22.85 9.70
N ILE A 211 1.73 22.60 8.39
CA ILE A 211 2.96 22.46 7.58
C ILE A 211 3.76 23.77 7.59
N VAL A 212 3.10 24.91 7.39
CA VAL A 212 3.75 26.23 7.45
C VAL A 212 4.24 26.53 8.87
N ALA A 213 3.42 26.23 9.88
CA ALA A 213 3.76 26.42 11.28
C ALA A 213 4.95 25.55 11.72
N GLY A 214 5.17 24.39 11.08
CA GLY A 214 6.33 23.53 11.34
C GLY A 214 7.66 24.23 11.08
N ARG A 215 7.74 25.11 10.05
CA ARG A 215 8.92 25.94 9.82
C ARG A 215 9.14 26.95 10.95
N TRP A 216 8.07 27.54 11.48
CA TRP A 216 8.15 28.45 12.62
C TRP A 216 8.63 27.73 13.88
N VAL A 217 8.16 26.50 14.11
CA VAL A 217 8.61 25.66 15.23
C VAL A 217 10.09 25.34 15.09
N ALA A 218 10.54 24.92 13.90
CA ALA A 218 11.94 24.62 13.63
C ALA A 218 12.88 25.82 13.84
N ASN A 219 12.40 27.05 13.61
CA ASN A 219 13.18 28.28 13.80
C ASN A 219 12.98 28.91 15.19
N SER A 220 12.28 28.24 16.11
CA SER A 220 11.97 28.75 17.45
C SER A 220 12.72 28.00 18.55
N GLY A 221 12.65 28.48 19.79
CA GLY A 221 13.15 27.75 20.96
C GLY A 221 12.42 26.41 21.25
N MET A 222 11.39 26.06 20.47
CA MET A 222 10.73 24.76 20.55
C MET A 222 11.38 23.69 19.66
N ALA A 223 12.36 24.05 18.82
CA ALA A 223 13.03 23.13 17.90
C ALA A 223 13.59 21.90 18.61
N ASP A 224 14.28 22.08 19.74
CA ASP A 224 14.87 20.98 20.53
C ASP A 224 13.82 19.97 21.03
N THR A 225 12.57 20.40 21.22
CA THR A 225 11.49 19.50 21.66
C THR A 225 11.05 18.53 20.55
N PHE A 226 11.16 18.96 19.29
CA PHE A 226 10.76 18.18 18.11
C PHE A 226 11.96 17.56 17.36
N THR A 227 13.18 17.90 17.77
CA THR A 227 14.42 17.28 17.27
C THR A 227 14.61 15.96 18.01
N LEU A 228 13.99 14.91 17.47
CA LEU A 228 13.97 13.59 18.09
C LEU A 228 15.05 12.69 17.50
N SER A 229 15.80 12.04 18.38
CA SER A 229 16.74 10.99 17.97
C SER A 229 16.00 9.81 17.31
N PRO A 230 16.66 9.06 16.41
CA PRO A 230 16.08 7.87 15.79
C PRO A 230 15.48 6.90 16.82
N ARG A 231 16.17 6.65 17.94
CA ARG A 231 15.70 5.75 19.02
C ARG A 231 14.41 6.23 19.66
N THR A 232 14.32 7.53 19.92
CA THR A 232 13.11 8.15 20.50
C THR A 232 11.93 8.04 19.54
N LEU A 233 12.16 8.24 18.23
CA LEU A 233 11.13 8.09 17.21
C LEU A 233 10.61 6.65 17.12
N VAL A 234 11.46 5.63 17.23
CA VAL A 234 11.02 4.22 17.27
C VAL A 234 10.01 3.99 18.40
N VAL A 235 10.30 4.50 19.60
CA VAL A 235 9.39 4.36 20.75
C VAL A 235 8.05 5.04 20.48
N TRP A 236 8.06 6.26 19.94
CA TRP A 236 6.83 6.97 19.59
C TRP A 236 6.03 6.27 18.50
N LEU A 237 6.69 5.73 17.46
CA LEU A 237 6.03 4.98 16.40
C LEU A 237 5.40 3.68 16.92
N VAL A 238 6.04 3.00 17.87
CA VAL A 238 5.48 1.81 18.54
C VAL A 238 4.24 2.17 19.35
N ILE A 239 4.31 3.20 20.18
CA ILE A 239 3.16 3.68 20.98
C ILE A 239 2.01 4.08 20.04
N TYR A 240 2.34 4.83 19.00
CA TYR A 240 1.38 5.30 18.01
C TYR A 240 0.74 4.15 17.22
N GLY A 241 1.52 3.23 16.68
CA GLY A 241 1.03 2.08 15.93
C GLY A 241 0.13 1.16 16.77
N PHE A 242 0.44 1.02 18.06
CA PHE A 242 -0.42 0.34 19.02
C PHE A 242 -1.77 1.05 19.17
N ALA A 243 -1.77 2.36 19.44
CA ALA A 243 -3.00 3.15 19.55
C ALA A 243 -3.82 3.09 18.25
N ALA A 244 -3.17 3.25 17.09
CA ALA A 244 -3.81 3.23 15.78
C ALA A 244 -4.42 1.87 15.42
N SER A 245 -3.86 0.75 15.90
CA SER A 245 -4.43 -0.59 15.70
C SER A 245 -5.65 -0.89 16.60
N VAL A 246 -5.68 -0.30 17.80
CA VAL A 246 -6.68 -0.56 18.84
C VAL A 246 -7.91 0.34 18.71
N LEU A 247 -7.73 1.62 18.38
CA LEU A 247 -8.83 2.59 18.32
C LEU A 247 -9.86 2.23 17.25
N PRO A 248 -11.11 2.71 17.36
CA PRO A 248 -12.11 2.51 16.31
C PRO A 248 -11.67 3.09 14.96
N VAL A 249 -12.02 2.40 13.87
CA VAL A 249 -11.56 2.74 12.51
C VAL A 249 -11.97 4.16 12.08
N TRP A 250 -13.15 4.60 12.50
CA TRP A 250 -13.70 5.93 12.20
C TRP A 250 -13.06 7.07 12.99
N LEU A 251 -12.39 6.78 14.11
CA LEU A 251 -11.88 7.81 15.01
C LEU A 251 -10.53 8.34 14.57
N LEU A 252 -9.61 7.45 14.18
CA LEU A 252 -8.24 7.82 13.81
C LEU A 252 -7.89 7.42 12.38
N LEU A 253 -8.04 6.14 12.03
CA LEU A 253 -7.55 5.59 10.76
C LEU A 253 -8.22 6.26 9.55
N VAL A 254 -9.54 6.20 9.44
CA VAL A 254 -10.28 6.72 8.28
C VAL A 254 -10.13 8.24 8.11
N PRO A 255 -10.30 9.08 9.15
CA PRO A 255 -10.14 10.52 9.00
C PRO A 255 -8.72 10.93 8.61
N ARG A 256 -7.71 10.27 9.18
CA ARG A 256 -6.29 10.52 8.87
C ARG A 256 -5.97 10.15 7.44
N ASP A 257 -6.35 8.94 7.02
CA ASP A 257 -6.11 8.44 5.69
C ASP A 257 -6.81 9.31 4.63
N TYR A 258 -8.05 9.70 4.90
CA TYR A 258 -8.81 10.61 4.05
C TYR A 258 -8.15 11.99 3.95
N LEU A 259 -7.71 12.58 5.07
CA LEU A 259 -6.98 13.84 5.06
C LEU A 259 -5.68 13.74 4.26
N SER A 260 -4.89 12.68 4.51
CA SER A 260 -3.64 12.45 3.80
C SER A 260 -3.88 12.37 2.30
N THR A 261 -4.96 11.73 1.85
CA THR A 261 -5.32 11.57 0.43
C THR A 261 -5.37 12.89 -0.32
N PHE A 262 -5.86 13.97 0.29
CA PHE A 262 -5.87 15.28 -0.37
C PHE A 262 -4.46 15.84 -0.57
N MET A 263 -3.58 15.67 0.41
CA MET A 263 -2.17 16.02 0.22
C MET A 263 -1.52 15.12 -0.82
N LYS A 264 -1.82 13.81 -0.78
CA LYS A 264 -1.30 12.80 -1.70
C LYS A 264 -1.64 13.16 -3.15
N ILE A 265 -2.93 13.19 -3.47
CA ILE A 265 -3.43 13.46 -4.82
C ILE A 265 -3.20 14.92 -5.22
N GLY A 266 -3.31 15.87 -4.28
CA GLY A 266 -3.09 17.29 -4.54
C GLY A 266 -1.66 17.60 -4.96
N THR A 267 -0.67 17.07 -4.23
CA THR A 267 0.76 17.28 -4.57
C THR A 267 1.12 16.62 -5.90
N ILE A 268 0.65 15.40 -6.13
CA ILE A 268 0.89 14.68 -7.39
C ILE A 268 0.18 15.34 -8.57
N GLY A 269 -1.03 15.86 -8.35
CA GLY A 269 -1.75 16.65 -9.35
C GLY A 269 -1.04 17.96 -9.66
N LEU A 270 -0.51 18.64 -8.64
CA LEU A 270 0.32 19.83 -8.81
C LEU A 270 1.60 19.52 -9.59
N LEU A 271 2.26 18.40 -9.30
CA LEU A 271 3.44 17.94 -10.04
C LEU A 271 3.10 17.65 -11.50
N ALA A 272 2.00 16.94 -11.76
CA ALA A 272 1.56 16.63 -13.11
C ALA A 272 1.28 17.92 -13.91
N LEU A 273 0.64 18.90 -13.29
CA LEU A 273 0.44 20.22 -13.90
C LEU A 273 1.77 20.92 -14.14
N ALA A 274 2.67 20.90 -13.16
CA ALA A 274 3.98 21.51 -13.27
C ALA A 274 4.76 20.96 -14.47
N LEU A 275 4.84 19.63 -14.60
CA LEU A 275 5.49 18.96 -15.73
C LEU A 275 4.90 19.32 -17.10
N VAL A 276 3.59 19.57 -17.18
CA VAL A 276 2.94 20.00 -18.43
C VAL A 276 3.27 21.45 -18.78
N PHE A 277 3.53 22.29 -17.78
CA PHE A 277 3.91 23.69 -17.99
C PHE A 277 5.41 23.87 -18.25
N THR A 278 6.28 23.19 -17.50
CA THR A 278 7.74 23.28 -17.67
C THR A 278 8.27 22.42 -18.81
N LEU A 279 7.57 21.34 -19.16
CA LEU A 279 7.96 20.39 -20.21
C LEU A 279 9.43 19.92 -20.09
N PRO A 280 9.93 19.56 -18.90
CA PRO A 280 11.35 19.27 -18.73
C PRO A 280 11.75 18.05 -19.55
N THR A 281 12.97 18.06 -20.06
CA THR A 281 13.56 16.94 -20.79
C THR A 281 13.99 15.86 -19.80
N LEU A 282 13.77 14.59 -20.15
CA LEU A 282 14.35 13.48 -19.40
C LEU A 282 15.86 13.44 -19.68
N GLN A 283 16.67 13.65 -18.65
CA GLN A 283 18.13 13.65 -18.72
C GLN A 283 18.71 12.23 -18.65
N MET A 284 18.04 11.34 -17.92
CA MET A 284 18.41 9.93 -17.88
C MET A 284 18.14 9.26 -19.23
N GLU A 285 19.02 8.37 -19.67
CA GLU A 285 18.84 7.62 -20.91
C GLU A 285 17.61 6.70 -20.88
N ALA A 286 17.11 6.31 -22.06
CA ALA A 286 15.97 5.40 -22.15
C ALA A 286 16.28 4.04 -21.52
N VAL A 287 17.46 3.51 -21.81
CA VAL A 287 18.02 2.28 -21.23
C VAL A 287 19.51 2.54 -21.06
N THR A 288 20.00 2.47 -19.84
CA THR A 288 21.43 2.62 -19.53
C THR A 288 22.15 1.28 -19.67
N ASP A 289 23.49 1.30 -19.75
CA ASP A 289 24.30 0.08 -19.77
C ASP A 289 24.08 -0.80 -18.52
N PHE A 290 23.77 -0.17 -17.37
CA PHE A 290 23.45 -0.84 -16.11
C PHE A 290 22.26 -1.81 -16.20
N ALA A 291 21.31 -1.56 -17.12
CA ALA A 291 20.19 -2.46 -17.35
C ALA A 291 20.64 -3.82 -17.91
N SER A 292 21.75 -3.85 -18.65
CA SER A 292 22.25 -5.02 -19.38
C SER A 292 23.37 -5.76 -18.65
N ASN A 293 24.32 -5.03 -18.05
CA ASN A 293 25.46 -5.64 -17.37
C ASN A 293 25.16 -6.07 -15.91
N GLY A 294 24.13 -5.48 -15.29
CA GLY A 294 23.75 -5.76 -13.91
C GLY A 294 24.68 -5.18 -12.84
N GLU A 295 25.61 -4.31 -13.21
CA GLU A 295 26.62 -3.68 -12.34
C GLU A 295 26.14 -2.31 -11.81
N GLY A 296 24.83 -2.13 -11.66
CA GLY A 296 24.23 -0.87 -11.23
C GLY A 296 24.75 -0.43 -9.84
N PRO A 297 25.21 0.82 -9.68
CA PRO A 297 25.80 1.30 -8.43
C PRO A 297 24.77 1.58 -7.31
N VAL A 298 23.48 1.75 -7.67
CA VAL A 298 22.39 1.95 -6.69
C VAL A 298 21.93 0.60 -6.13
N PHE A 299 21.78 -0.39 -7.00
CA PHE A 299 21.57 -1.78 -6.61
C PHE A 299 22.10 -2.73 -7.68
N ALA A 300 22.68 -3.84 -7.24
CA ALA A 300 23.22 -4.87 -8.10
C ALA A 300 22.13 -5.78 -8.71
N GLY A 301 22.38 -6.23 -9.95
CA GLY A 301 21.56 -7.19 -10.68
C GLY A 301 21.04 -6.65 -12.02
N SER A 302 20.82 -7.54 -12.98
CA SER A 302 20.29 -7.22 -14.30
C SER A 302 18.81 -6.79 -14.27
N LEU A 303 18.35 -6.15 -15.36
CA LEU A 303 16.96 -5.71 -15.51
C LEU A 303 15.94 -6.78 -15.12
N PHE A 304 16.09 -7.99 -15.66
CA PHE A 304 15.32 -9.14 -15.23
C PHE A 304 16.13 -9.96 -14.22
N PRO A 305 15.56 -10.33 -13.06
CA PRO A 305 14.20 -10.04 -12.58
C PRO A 305 14.08 -8.73 -11.77
N PHE A 306 15.19 -8.01 -11.51
CA PHE A 306 15.23 -7.03 -10.42
C PHE A 306 14.41 -5.76 -10.63
N VAL A 307 14.24 -5.23 -11.85
CA VAL A 307 13.34 -4.06 -12.08
C VAL A 307 11.92 -4.35 -11.62
N PHE A 308 11.43 -5.57 -11.90
CA PHE A 308 10.08 -5.98 -11.54
C PHE A 308 9.91 -6.18 -10.02
N ILE A 309 11.02 -6.43 -9.31
CA ILE A 309 11.06 -6.55 -7.85
C ILE A 309 11.19 -5.17 -7.19
N THR A 310 12.10 -4.34 -7.69
CA THR A 310 12.36 -2.99 -7.19
C THR A 310 11.13 -2.10 -7.37
N ILE A 311 10.51 -2.16 -8.55
CA ILE A 311 9.25 -1.48 -8.85
C ILE A 311 8.08 -2.45 -8.64
N ALA A 312 8.00 -3.04 -7.44
CA ALA A 312 6.83 -3.83 -7.06
C ALA A 312 5.64 -2.89 -6.84
N CYS A 313 5.69 -2.06 -5.78
CA CYS A 313 4.63 -1.10 -5.50
C CYS A 313 4.56 -0.03 -6.61
N GLY A 314 3.36 0.34 -7.04
CA GLY A 314 3.12 1.12 -8.26
C GLY A 314 2.81 0.27 -9.51
N ALA A 315 3.19 -1.01 -9.55
CA ALA A 315 2.83 -1.94 -10.62
C ALA A 315 2.01 -3.13 -10.10
N LEU A 316 2.48 -3.81 -9.06
CA LEU A 316 1.79 -4.88 -8.35
C LEU A 316 2.39 -5.05 -6.95
N SER A 317 1.54 -5.04 -5.91
CA SER A 317 1.99 -5.12 -4.53
C SER A 317 1.21 -6.14 -3.72
N GLY A 318 1.90 -7.09 -3.08
CA GLY A 318 1.27 -8.03 -2.16
C GLY A 318 0.67 -7.36 -0.93
N PHE A 319 1.27 -6.27 -0.44
CA PHE A 319 0.73 -5.50 0.68
C PHE A 319 -0.68 -4.97 0.40
N HIS A 320 -0.98 -4.59 -0.84
CA HIS A 320 -2.31 -4.14 -1.24
C HIS A 320 -3.36 -5.22 -1.07
N ALA A 321 -3.03 -6.47 -1.40
CA ALA A 321 -3.92 -7.61 -1.15
C ALA A 321 -4.24 -7.79 0.34
N LEU A 322 -3.36 -7.36 1.25
CA LEU A 322 -3.65 -7.33 2.69
C LEU A 322 -4.67 -6.26 3.05
N ILE A 323 -4.53 -5.05 2.50
CA ILE A 323 -5.50 -3.96 2.71
C ILE A 323 -6.87 -4.33 2.10
N SER A 324 -6.87 -4.88 0.87
CA SER A 324 -8.05 -5.35 0.15
C SER A 324 -8.74 -6.55 0.79
N SER A 325 -8.04 -7.35 1.59
CA SER A 325 -8.64 -8.46 2.36
C SER A 325 -8.81 -8.15 3.85
N GLY A 326 -8.43 -6.96 4.31
CA GLY A 326 -8.31 -6.64 5.73
C GLY A 326 -9.24 -5.51 6.18
N THR A 327 -8.93 -4.27 5.82
CA THR A 327 -9.67 -3.08 6.29
C THR A 327 -10.81 -2.71 5.35
N THR A 328 -10.50 -2.54 4.07
CA THR A 328 -11.44 -2.02 3.05
C THR A 328 -12.72 -2.84 2.88
N PRO A 329 -12.70 -4.19 2.86
CA PRO A 329 -13.94 -4.97 2.71
C PRO A 329 -14.90 -4.81 3.90
N LYS A 330 -14.39 -4.41 5.08
CA LYS A 330 -15.18 -4.18 6.29
C LYS A 330 -15.89 -2.82 6.29
N MET A 331 -15.56 -1.95 5.34
CA MET A 331 -16.11 -0.59 5.23
C MET A 331 -16.90 -0.31 3.94
N ILE A 332 -16.78 -1.19 2.94
CA ILE A 332 -17.39 -0.98 1.62
C ILE A 332 -18.92 -1.05 1.66
N GLN A 333 -19.59 -0.05 1.08
CA GLN A 333 -21.05 0.04 1.09
C GLN A 333 -21.71 -0.92 0.09
N LYS A 334 -21.11 -1.10 -1.10
CA LYS A 334 -21.68 -1.93 -2.19
C LYS A 334 -20.61 -2.75 -2.89
N GLU A 335 -20.94 -3.99 -3.29
CA GLU A 335 -20.02 -4.85 -4.06
C GLU A 335 -19.57 -4.18 -5.37
N THR A 336 -20.39 -3.34 -5.99
CA THR A 336 -20.04 -2.66 -7.25
C THR A 336 -18.91 -1.64 -7.08
N GLN A 337 -18.70 -1.11 -5.87
CA GLN A 337 -17.69 -0.10 -5.58
C GLN A 337 -16.26 -0.66 -5.61
N VAL A 338 -16.08 -1.99 -5.66
CA VAL A 338 -14.75 -2.62 -5.76
C VAL A 338 -13.98 -2.17 -7.00
N ARG A 339 -14.69 -1.77 -8.06
CA ARG A 339 -14.08 -1.21 -9.27
C ARG A 339 -13.45 0.16 -9.04
N SER A 340 -14.17 1.08 -8.40
CA SER A 340 -13.63 2.41 -8.12
C SER A 340 -12.58 2.37 -7.01
N ILE A 341 -12.79 1.55 -5.98
CA ILE A 341 -11.94 1.50 -4.80
C ILE A 341 -10.68 0.69 -5.08
N GLY A 342 -10.79 -0.60 -5.44
CA GLY A 342 -9.61 -1.43 -5.70
C GLY A 342 -8.90 -1.03 -7.00
N TYR A 343 -9.55 -1.26 -8.15
CA TYR A 343 -8.90 -1.00 -9.45
C TYR A 343 -8.53 0.49 -9.62
N GLY A 344 -9.43 1.39 -9.23
CA GLY A 344 -9.20 2.84 -9.36
C GLY A 344 -8.09 3.37 -8.48
N ALA A 345 -8.02 2.99 -7.19
CA ALA A 345 -6.94 3.44 -6.31
C ALA A 345 -5.58 2.90 -6.76
N MET A 346 -5.52 1.67 -7.27
CA MET A 346 -4.28 1.11 -7.80
C MET A 346 -3.74 1.92 -9.00
N LEU A 347 -4.61 2.37 -9.91
CA LEU A 347 -4.20 3.28 -10.99
C LEU A 347 -3.73 4.64 -10.47
N MET A 348 -4.32 5.14 -9.38
CA MET A 348 -3.87 6.38 -8.75
C MET A 348 -2.48 6.21 -8.15
N GLU A 349 -2.20 5.10 -7.46
CA GLU A 349 -0.85 4.79 -6.93
C GLU A 349 0.16 4.66 -8.07
N SER A 350 -0.21 3.98 -9.15
CA SER A 350 0.66 3.86 -10.32
C SER A 350 0.93 5.20 -11.02
N SER A 351 0.00 6.16 -10.92
CA SER A 351 0.26 7.54 -11.38
C SER A 351 1.33 8.22 -10.52
N VAL A 352 1.34 7.97 -9.21
CA VAL A 352 2.41 8.41 -8.31
C VAL A 352 3.76 7.80 -8.71
N ALA A 353 3.80 6.51 -9.06
CA ALA A 353 5.02 5.84 -9.50
C ALA A 353 5.59 6.40 -10.81
N VAL A 354 4.73 6.74 -11.77
CA VAL A 354 5.15 7.44 -13.00
C VAL A 354 5.72 8.82 -12.68
N MET A 355 5.11 9.56 -11.76
CA MET A 355 5.65 10.85 -11.33
C MET A 355 7.02 10.70 -10.64
N ALA A 356 7.20 9.67 -9.83
CA ALA A 356 8.46 9.45 -9.11
C ALA A 356 9.63 9.12 -10.06
N ILE A 357 9.44 8.21 -11.02
CA ILE A 357 10.48 7.94 -12.03
C ILE A 357 10.72 9.15 -12.92
N THR A 358 9.67 9.93 -13.23
CA THR A 358 9.82 11.18 -13.99
C THR A 358 10.70 12.18 -13.23
N ALA A 359 10.39 12.43 -11.96
CA ALA A 359 11.14 13.35 -11.11
C ALA A 359 12.61 12.94 -10.99
N ALA A 360 12.90 11.65 -10.84
CA ALA A 360 14.27 11.13 -10.82
C ALA A 360 14.99 11.31 -12.16
N CYS A 361 14.31 11.08 -13.28
CA CYS A 361 14.91 11.14 -14.62
C CYS A 361 15.04 12.56 -15.18
N VAL A 362 14.44 13.56 -14.55
CA VAL A 362 14.63 14.99 -14.88
C VAL A 362 15.90 15.55 -14.22
N LEU A 363 16.36 14.95 -13.11
CA LEU A 363 17.60 15.34 -12.47
C LEU A 363 18.82 15.02 -13.33
N ASP A 364 19.89 15.78 -13.14
CA ASP A 364 21.20 15.43 -13.68
C ASP A 364 21.61 14.01 -13.22
N PRO A 365 21.98 13.10 -14.14
CA PRO A 365 22.32 11.73 -13.79
C PRO A 365 23.47 11.62 -12.78
N GLY A 366 24.46 12.52 -12.84
CA GLY A 366 25.58 12.53 -11.91
C GLY A 366 25.14 12.90 -10.50
N VAL A 367 24.26 13.90 -10.35
CA VAL A 367 23.61 14.22 -9.07
C VAL A 367 22.76 13.05 -8.58
N TYR A 368 21.98 12.42 -9.46
CA TYR A 368 21.18 11.24 -9.12
C TYR A 368 22.04 10.11 -8.53
N PHE A 369 23.17 9.79 -9.17
CA PHE A 369 24.07 8.74 -8.70
C PHE A 369 24.78 9.13 -7.39
N ALA A 370 25.18 10.39 -7.22
CA ALA A 370 25.78 10.88 -5.99
C ALA A 370 24.85 10.72 -4.78
N MET A 371 23.54 10.88 -4.97
CA MET A 371 22.55 10.71 -3.90
C MET A 371 22.24 9.25 -3.59
N ASN A 372 22.17 8.39 -4.62
CA ASN A 372 21.64 7.03 -4.49
C ASN A 372 22.69 5.94 -4.34
N ALA A 373 23.94 6.19 -4.74
CA ALA A 373 25.02 5.22 -4.55
C ALA A 373 25.54 5.28 -3.10
N PRO A 374 25.83 4.11 -2.48
CA PRO A 374 26.31 4.05 -1.11
C PRO A 374 27.76 4.58 -1.00
N PRO A 375 28.19 5.04 0.19
CA PRO A 375 29.53 5.62 0.34
C PRO A 375 30.64 4.59 0.09
N ALA A 376 30.36 3.31 0.29
CA ALA A 376 31.29 2.22 -0.05
C ALA A 376 31.62 2.15 -1.56
N VAL A 377 30.81 2.76 -2.42
CA VAL A 377 30.98 2.78 -3.88
C VAL A 377 31.56 4.12 -4.36
N ILE A 378 31.06 5.25 -3.85
CA ILE A 378 31.45 6.60 -4.33
C ILE A 378 32.40 7.36 -3.39
N GLY A 379 32.65 6.85 -2.18
CA GLY A 379 33.40 7.53 -1.13
C GLY A 379 32.56 8.54 -0.33
N ASP A 380 33.13 9.03 0.78
CA ASP A 380 32.45 9.94 1.71
C ASP A 380 32.67 11.43 1.40
N THR A 381 33.39 11.77 0.32
CA THR A 381 33.74 13.14 -0.06
C THR A 381 33.19 13.51 -1.43
N VAL A 382 32.86 14.78 -1.63
CA VAL A 382 32.34 15.27 -2.92
C VAL A 382 33.34 15.11 -4.06
N GLN A 383 34.65 15.14 -3.76
CA GLN A 383 35.71 14.91 -4.73
C GLN A 383 35.74 13.44 -5.17
N ALA A 384 35.80 12.51 -4.22
CA ALA A 384 35.80 11.07 -4.54
C ALA A 384 34.54 10.66 -5.29
N ALA A 385 33.38 11.21 -4.89
CA ALA A 385 32.11 10.94 -5.55
C ALA A 385 32.11 11.45 -6.99
N SER A 386 32.53 12.70 -7.21
CA SER A 386 32.62 13.31 -8.55
C SER A 386 33.54 12.53 -9.48
N GLU A 387 34.74 12.13 -9.02
CA GLU A 387 35.69 11.34 -9.82
C GLU A 387 35.12 9.97 -10.18
N THR A 388 34.54 9.27 -9.20
CA THR A 388 33.97 7.94 -9.39
C THR A 388 32.80 7.96 -10.36
N ILE A 389 31.86 8.90 -10.19
CA ILE A 389 30.66 9.01 -11.03
C ILE A 389 31.04 9.40 -12.47
N THR A 390 32.03 10.30 -12.61
CA THR A 390 32.57 10.67 -13.93
C THR A 390 33.21 9.47 -14.63
N SER A 391 33.83 8.55 -13.88
CA SER A 391 34.38 7.31 -14.44
C SER A 391 33.32 6.38 -15.04
N TRP A 392 32.05 6.52 -14.64
CA TRP A 392 30.92 5.77 -15.19
C TRP A 392 30.32 6.43 -16.44
N GLY A 393 30.85 7.57 -16.87
CA GLY A 393 30.34 8.34 -18.01
C GLY A 393 29.36 9.44 -17.65
N PHE A 394 29.07 9.68 -16.36
CA PHE A 394 28.19 10.74 -15.90
C PHE A 394 29.01 11.91 -15.33
N VAL A 395 29.11 13.00 -16.08
CA VAL A 395 29.94 14.14 -15.68
C VAL A 395 29.25 14.95 -14.59
N VAL A 396 29.88 15.04 -13.41
CA VAL A 396 29.43 15.89 -12.30
C VAL A 396 30.64 16.45 -11.55
N THR A 397 30.60 17.73 -11.17
CA THR A 397 31.70 18.38 -10.43
C THR A 397 31.43 18.48 -8.92
N PRO A 398 32.45 18.59 -8.07
CA PRO A 398 32.27 18.80 -6.64
C PRO A 398 31.47 20.08 -6.33
N GLU A 399 31.65 21.13 -7.12
CA GLU A 399 30.92 22.40 -6.98
C GLU A 399 29.43 22.22 -7.28
N GLN A 400 29.07 21.42 -8.28
CA GLN A 400 27.67 21.11 -8.58
C GLN A 400 27.01 20.34 -7.43
N LEU A 401 27.71 19.38 -6.83
CA LEU A 401 27.20 18.62 -5.69
C LEU A 401 27.01 19.50 -4.44
N ASN A 402 27.96 20.39 -4.17
CA ASN A 402 27.83 21.36 -3.08
C ASN A 402 26.70 22.36 -3.33
N ALA A 403 26.60 22.91 -4.55
CA ALA A 403 25.53 23.83 -4.91
C ALA A 403 24.13 23.18 -4.80
N ALA A 404 24.00 21.92 -5.20
CA ALA A 404 22.77 21.17 -5.02
C ALA A 404 22.40 21.03 -3.53
N ALA A 405 23.36 20.74 -2.66
CA ALA A 405 23.12 20.66 -1.22
C ALA A 405 22.74 22.02 -0.60
N GLU A 406 23.48 23.08 -0.94
CA GLU A 406 23.21 24.44 -0.47
C GLU A 406 21.81 24.94 -0.89
N SER A 407 21.38 24.63 -2.11
CA SER A 407 20.09 25.07 -2.64
C SER A 407 18.88 24.54 -1.88
N VAL A 408 19.03 23.40 -1.20
CA VAL A 408 18.01 22.79 -0.34
C VAL A 408 18.30 22.96 1.15
N GLU A 409 19.28 23.80 1.50
CA GLU A 409 19.73 24.08 2.87
C GLU A 409 20.19 22.82 3.63
N GLU A 410 20.83 21.88 2.93
CA GLU A 410 21.36 20.64 3.50
C GLU A 410 22.89 20.65 3.51
N GLY A 411 23.49 20.03 4.53
CA GLY A 411 24.96 19.98 4.65
C GLY A 411 25.63 19.07 3.61
N SER A 412 24.91 18.05 3.12
CA SER A 412 25.36 17.17 2.05
C SER A 412 24.16 16.40 1.47
N LEU A 413 24.22 16.10 0.17
CA LEU A 413 23.28 15.19 -0.50
C LEU A 413 23.90 13.83 -0.85
N LEU A 414 25.18 13.62 -0.53
CA LEU A 414 25.88 12.37 -0.83
C LEU A 414 25.25 11.21 -0.09
N SER A 415 25.03 10.11 -0.81
CA SER A 415 24.60 8.82 -0.25
C SER A 415 23.39 8.90 0.69
N ARG A 416 22.48 9.85 0.46
CA ARG A 416 21.14 9.86 1.06
C ARG A 416 20.26 8.82 0.35
N THR A 417 20.69 7.56 0.47
CA THR A 417 20.15 6.40 -0.23
C THR A 417 18.69 6.12 0.14
N GLY A 418 18.02 5.31 -0.67
CA GLY A 418 16.62 4.95 -0.45
C GLY A 418 15.62 5.80 -1.23
N GLY A 419 16.05 6.57 -2.23
CA GLY A 419 15.21 7.21 -3.25
C GLY A 419 14.35 8.40 -2.78
N ALA A 420 13.98 8.46 -1.51
CA ALA A 420 13.18 9.52 -0.91
C ALA A 420 13.79 10.93 -1.09
N PRO A 421 15.08 11.16 -0.75
CA PRO A 421 15.71 12.47 -0.90
C PRO A 421 15.85 12.88 -2.36
N THR A 422 16.12 11.92 -3.25
CA THR A 422 16.19 12.16 -4.69
C THR A 422 14.84 12.52 -5.29
N LEU A 423 13.75 11.86 -4.86
CA LEU A 423 12.40 12.27 -5.21
C LEU A 423 12.13 13.70 -4.73
N ALA A 424 12.50 14.02 -3.50
CA ALA A 424 12.30 15.35 -2.92
C ALA A 424 13.05 16.43 -3.71
N LEU A 425 14.29 16.15 -4.13
CA LEU A 425 15.07 17.06 -4.98
C LEU A 425 14.43 17.20 -6.37
N GLY A 426 14.00 16.09 -6.98
CA GLY A 426 13.29 16.11 -8.27
C GLY A 426 12.00 16.93 -8.21
N LEU A 427 11.18 16.73 -7.17
CA LEU A 427 9.99 17.53 -6.91
C LEU A 427 10.31 19.01 -6.70
N ALA A 428 11.32 19.31 -5.89
CA ALA A 428 11.74 20.67 -5.61
C ALA A 428 12.23 21.40 -6.86
N SER A 429 13.02 20.72 -7.71
CA SER A 429 13.48 21.28 -8.99
C SER A 429 12.29 21.67 -9.88
N ILE A 430 11.35 20.74 -10.09
CA ILE A 430 10.18 20.97 -10.95
C ILE A 430 9.24 22.05 -10.37
N PHE A 431 9.06 22.12 -9.05
CA PHE A 431 8.21 23.14 -8.43
C PHE A 431 8.84 24.51 -8.36
N SER A 432 10.14 24.61 -8.12
CA SER A 432 10.84 25.90 -8.03
C SER A 432 10.78 26.68 -9.34
N ASP A 433 10.78 25.99 -10.49
CA ASP A 433 10.63 26.58 -11.83
C ASP A 433 9.30 27.33 -12.04
N ILE A 434 8.25 26.97 -11.30
CA ILE A 434 6.89 27.52 -11.50
C ILE A 434 6.39 28.30 -10.29
N LEU A 435 6.76 27.87 -9.09
CA LEU A 435 6.22 28.34 -7.82
C LEU A 435 7.34 28.78 -6.88
N GLY A 436 7.69 30.06 -6.98
CA GLY A 436 8.51 30.76 -5.99
C GLY A 436 10.02 30.79 -6.24
N GLY A 437 10.51 30.21 -7.35
CA GLY A 437 11.93 30.28 -7.73
C GLY A 437 12.86 29.53 -6.78
N GLU A 438 14.17 29.74 -6.95
CA GLU A 438 15.22 29.11 -6.12
C GLU A 438 15.04 29.35 -4.62
N ALA A 439 14.48 30.50 -4.23
CA ALA A 439 14.22 30.84 -2.82
C ALA A 439 13.23 29.88 -2.12
N MET A 440 12.44 29.11 -2.87
CA MET A 440 11.50 28.12 -2.34
C MET A 440 11.99 26.67 -2.50
N MET A 441 13.20 26.45 -3.02
CA MET A 441 13.77 25.11 -3.25
C MET A 441 13.84 24.30 -1.95
N SER A 442 14.46 24.84 -0.89
CA SER A 442 14.47 24.23 0.45
C SER A 442 13.05 23.95 0.99
N PHE A 443 12.11 24.88 0.80
CA PHE A 443 10.72 24.67 1.22
C PHE A 443 10.10 23.47 0.51
N TRP A 444 10.24 23.37 -0.82
CA TRP A 444 9.68 22.27 -1.60
C TRP A 444 10.35 20.93 -1.31
N TYR A 445 11.67 20.95 -1.07
CA TYR A 445 12.44 19.76 -0.69
C TYR A 445 11.97 19.19 0.66
N HIS A 446 11.94 20.03 1.70
CA HIS A 446 11.47 19.61 3.03
C HIS A 446 9.97 19.26 3.03
N PHE A 447 9.16 19.96 2.22
CA PHE A 447 7.77 19.61 2.00
C PHE A 447 7.63 18.21 1.41
N ALA A 448 8.44 17.86 0.40
CA ALA A 448 8.40 16.56 -0.25
C ALA A 448 8.83 15.42 0.69
N ILE A 449 9.87 15.61 1.51
CA ILE A 449 10.29 14.63 2.53
C ILE A 449 9.17 14.36 3.54
N MET A 450 8.55 15.42 4.06
CA MET A 450 7.46 15.29 5.02
C MET A 450 6.21 14.67 4.37
N PHE A 451 5.89 15.08 3.14
CA PHE A 451 4.82 14.50 2.34
C PHE A 451 4.99 12.98 2.21
N GLU A 452 6.21 12.52 1.92
CA GLU A 452 6.53 11.11 1.85
C GLU A 452 6.39 10.41 3.21
N ALA A 453 6.93 10.99 4.28
CA ALA A 453 6.79 10.42 5.62
C ALA A 453 5.31 10.22 6.02
N LEU A 454 4.44 11.17 5.66
CA LEU A 454 2.99 11.07 5.84
C LEU A 454 2.37 9.91 5.05
N PHE A 455 2.84 9.65 3.82
CA PHE A 455 2.39 8.51 3.03
C PHE A 455 2.68 7.19 3.74
N ILE A 456 3.92 7.05 4.17
CA ILE A 456 4.41 5.80 4.73
C ILE A 456 3.72 5.51 6.06
N LEU A 457 3.50 6.54 6.89
CA LEU A 457 2.88 6.38 8.19
C LEU A 457 1.42 5.91 8.11
N THR A 458 0.66 6.30 7.08
CA THR A 458 -0.69 5.75 6.84
C THR A 458 -0.68 4.26 6.45
N ALA A 459 0.32 3.82 5.69
CA ALA A 459 0.49 2.40 5.37
C ALA A 459 0.84 1.58 6.63
N ILE A 460 1.64 2.11 7.54
CA ILE A 460 1.97 1.47 8.83
C ILE A 460 0.72 1.30 9.69
N ASP A 461 -0.17 2.30 9.74
CA ASP A 461 -1.43 2.22 10.51
C ASP A 461 -2.34 1.11 10.01
N ALA A 462 -2.63 1.16 8.70
CA ALA A 462 -3.51 0.19 8.05
C ALA A 462 -2.89 -1.22 8.15
N GLY A 463 -1.60 -1.35 7.86
CA GLY A 463 -0.90 -2.62 7.90
C GLY A 463 -0.78 -3.21 9.31
N THR A 464 -0.56 -2.40 10.35
CA THR A 464 -0.53 -2.88 11.75
C THR A 464 -1.90 -3.44 12.15
N ARG A 465 -2.99 -2.77 11.77
CA ARG A 465 -4.35 -3.26 12.00
C ARG A 465 -4.63 -4.55 11.24
N VAL A 466 -4.22 -4.66 9.97
CA VAL A 466 -4.32 -5.91 9.21
C VAL A 466 -3.47 -7.02 9.83
N GLY A 467 -2.30 -6.67 10.37
CA GLY A 467 -1.44 -7.50 11.21
C GLY A 467 -2.20 -8.14 12.36
N ARG A 468 -2.92 -7.31 13.11
CA ARG A 468 -3.80 -7.76 14.17
C ARG A 468 -4.85 -8.75 13.64
N PHE A 469 -5.54 -8.44 12.53
CA PHE A 469 -6.58 -9.32 11.99
C PHE A 469 -6.04 -10.69 11.61
N ILE A 470 -4.88 -10.75 10.95
CA ILE A 470 -4.24 -12.00 10.56
C ILE A 470 -3.84 -12.81 11.79
N LEU A 471 -3.28 -12.17 12.82
CA LEU A 471 -2.91 -12.85 14.06
C LEU A 471 -4.15 -13.35 14.83
N GLN A 472 -5.21 -12.55 14.90
CA GLN A 472 -6.50 -12.92 15.49
C GLN A 472 -7.10 -14.15 14.78
N ASP A 473 -7.12 -14.15 13.44
CA ASP A 473 -7.60 -15.25 12.62
C ASP A 473 -6.74 -16.51 12.81
N ALA A 474 -5.42 -16.36 12.86
CA ALA A 474 -4.47 -17.45 13.07
C ALA A 474 -4.65 -18.09 14.45
N LEU A 475 -4.72 -17.29 15.53
CA LEU A 475 -4.91 -17.77 16.89
C LEU A 475 -6.27 -18.46 17.06
N ALA A 476 -7.35 -17.86 16.57
CA ALA A 476 -8.70 -18.43 16.59
C ALA A 476 -8.79 -19.77 15.86
N SER A 477 -7.86 -20.00 14.95
CA SER A 477 -7.75 -21.17 14.09
C SER A 477 -6.97 -22.35 14.69
N THR A 478 -6.26 -22.15 15.81
CA THR A 478 -5.41 -23.17 16.47
C THR A 478 -6.17 -24.09 17.42
N HIS A 479 -7.07 -23.54 18.23
CA HIS A 479 -7.78 -24.29 19.28
C HIS A 479 -9.19 -23.72 19.51
N PRO A 480 -10.23 -24.55 19.78
CA PRO A 480 -11.60 -24.06 19.99
C PRO A 480 -11.74 -23.01 21.10
N ARG A 481 -10.93 -23.08 22.16
CA ARG A 481 -10.93 -22.06 23.23
C ARG A 481 -10.42 -20.69 22.76
N MET A 482 -9.59 -20.66 21.73
CA MET A 482 -9.06 -19.43 21.12
C MET A 482 -10.03 -18.80 20.11
N SER A 483 -11.16 -19.45 19.80
CA SER A 483 -12.18 -18.91 18.88
C SER A 483 -12.65 -17.49 19.22
N ARG A 484 -12.58 -17.09 20.50
CA ARG A 484 -12.88 -15.72 20.97
C ARG A 484 -12.01 -14.66 20.31
N PHE A 485 -10.79 -14.98 19.86
CA PHE A 485 -9.93 -14.04 19.14
C PHE A 485 -10.52 -13.58 17.81
N ARG A 486 -11.48 -14.32 17.23
CA ARG A 486 -12.22 -13.91 16.03
C ARG A 486 -13.25 -12.81 16.29
N SER A 487 -13.61 -12.57 17.56
CA SER A 487 -14.54 -11.51 17.92
C SER A 487 -13.88 -10.14 17.74
N THR A 488 -14.50 -9.27 16.94
CA THR A 488 -14.04 -7.91 16.70
C THR A 488 -14.31 -6.97 17.87
N GLY A 489 -15.18 -7.34 18.82
CA GLY A 489 -15.48 -6.56 20.02
C GLY A 489 -14.73 -6.99 21.29
N TRP A 490 -13.91 -8.05 21.24
CA TRP A 490 -13.24 -8.54 22.44
C TRP A 490 -11.95 -7.77 22.74
N LEU A 491 -12.07 -6.73 23.57
CA LEU A 491 -10.99 -5.79 23.87
C LEU A 491 -9.67 -6.46 24.32
N PRO A 492 -9.63 -7.44 25.24
CA PRO A 492 -8.38 -8.14 25.56
C PRO A 492 -7.72 -8.80 24.35
N GLY A 493 -8.50 -9.38 23.44
CA GLY A 493 -7.98 -9.96 22.20
C GLY A 493 -7.36 -8.90 21.30
N ILE A 494 -8.02 -7.75 21.14
CA ILE A 494 -7.55 -6.61 20.35
C ILE A 494 -6.23 -6.06 20.92
N LEU A 495 -6.16 -5.86 22.24
CA LEU A 495 -4.98 -5.35 22.92
C LEU A 495 -3.79 -6.31 22.80
N LEU A 496 -3.99 -7.59 23.11
CA LEU A 496 -2.91 -8.59 23.07
C LEU A 496 -2.35 -8.78 21.66
N THR A 497 -3.23 -8.88 20.66
CA THR A 497 -2.78 -9.09 19.28
C THR A 497 -2.17 -7.83 18.67
N SER A 498 -2.68 -6.63 18.98
CA SER A 498 -2.02 -5.37 18.60
C SER A 498 -0.64 -5.25 19.24
N ALA A 499 -0.52 -5.55 20.54
CA ALA A 499 0.75 -5.49 21.25
C ALA A 499 1.77 -6.48 20.68
N ALA A 500 1.35 -7.70 20.34
CA ALA A 500 2.23 -8.67 19.69
C ALA A 500 2.72 -8.20 18.32
N VAL A 501 1.82 -7.74 17.45
CA VAL A 501 2.17 -7.28 16.10
C VAL A 501 3.13 -6.09 16.16
N VAL A 502 2.78 -5.09 16.97
CA VAL A 502 3.60 -3.88 17.13
C VAL A 502 4.93 -4.19 17.81
N GLY A 503 4.93 -5.07 18.81
CA GLY A 503 6.16 -5.52 19.46
C GLY A 503 7.10 -6.22 18.48
N LEU A 504 6.58 -7.06 17.58
CA LEU A 504 7.39 -7.79 16.59
C LEU A 504 8.03 -6.85 15.57
N TRP A 505 7.26 -6.00 14.89
CA TRP A 505 7.84 -5.09 13.89
C TRP A 505 8.63 -3.96 14.55
N GLY A 506 8.20 -3.50 15.74
CA GLY A 506 8.91 -2.49 16.52
C GLY A 506 10.25 -2.97 17.05
N TRP A 507 10.37 -4.25 17.42
CA TRP A 507 11.64 -4.87 17.77
C TRP A 507 12.59 -4.92 16.59
N LEU A 508 12.12 -5.35 15.40
CA LEU A 508 12.94 -5.34 14.18
C LEU A 508 13.42 -3.93 13.83
N LEU A 509 12.54 -2.94 13.95
CA LEU A 509 12.88 -1.54 13.74
C LEU A 509 13.94 -1.07 14.76
N TRP A 510 13.77 -1.40 16.04
CA TRP A 510 14.73 -1.04 17.09
C TRP A 510 16.11 -1.62 16.81
N VAL A 511 16.21 -2.87 16.36
CA VAL A 511 17.50 -3.46 15.97
C VAL A 511 18.09 -2.69 14.79
N GLY A 512 17.30 -2.44 13.74
CA GLY A 512 17.77 -1.75 12.53
C GLY A 512 18.22 -0.29 12.74
N VAL A 513 17.69 0.39 13.75
CA VAL A 513 18.13 1.75 14.11
C VAL A 513 19.39 1.75 14.99
N ASN A 514 19.64 0.67 15.73
CA ASN A 514 20.79 0.58 16.65
C ASN A 514 22.03 -0.09 16.05
N ASP A 515 21.84 -0.92 15.03
CA ASP A 515 22.91 -1.62 14.33
C ASP A 515 22.80 -1.32 12.82
N PRO A 516 23.65 -0.43 12.26
CA PRO A 516 23.63 -0.08 10.84
C PRO A 516 23.84 -1.30 9.93
N LEU A 517 24.61 -2.28 10.40
CA LEU A 517 24.85 -3.53 9.69
C LEU A 517 23.82 -4.59 10.03
N GLY A 518 22.99 -4.40 11.06
CA GLY A 518 22.06 -5.38 11.60
C GLY A 518 20.57 -5.14 11.29
N GLY A 519 19.77 -6.13 11.68
CA GLY A 519 18.31 -6.06 11.73
C GLY A 519 17.65 -5.85 10.38
N ILE A 520 17.22 -4.63 10.09
CA ILE A 520 16.32 -4.32 8.98
C ILE A 520 17.00 -3.74 7.74
N ASN A 521 18.17 -3.11 7.89
CA ASN A 521 18.94 -2.58 6.77
C ASN A 521 19.36 -3.73 5.83
N THR A 522 19.58 -4.91 6.40
CA THR A 522 19.85 -6.17 5.70
C THR A 522 18.61 -6.85 5.12
N LEU A 523 17.42 -6.56 5.65
CA LEU A 523 16.15 -7.11 5.11
C LEU A 523 15.62 -6.32 3.91
N TYR A 524 16.12 -5.10 3.68
CA TYR A 524 15.70 -4.25 2.56
C TYR A 524 15.81 -4.96 1.18
N PRO A 525 16.88 -5.70 0.85
CA PRO A 525 16.96 -6.47 -0.39
C PRO A 525 15.90 -7.58 -0.54
N ILE A 526 15.33 -8.08 0.57
CA ILE A 526 14.27 -9.10 0.56
C ILE A 526 12.88 -8.46 0.58
N PHE A 527 12.77 -7.16 0.88
CA PHE A 527 11.50 -6.43 0.92
C PHE A 527 10.69 -6.60 -0.37
N GLY A 528 11.28 -6.28 -1.52
CA GLY A 528 10.61 -6.37 -2.82
C GLY A 528 10.20 -7.80 -3.15
N ILE A 529 11.09 -8.76 -2.88
CA ILE A 529 10.83 -10.20 -3.12
C ILE A 529 9.67 -10.67 -2.25
N SER A 530 9.69 -10.37 -0.96
CA SER A 530 8.65 -10.76 0.00
C SER A 530 7.29 -10.17 -0.40
N ASN A 531 7.27 -8.90 -0.80
CA ASN A 531 6.05 -8.24 -1.26
C ASN A 531 5.50 -8.90 -2.54
N GLN A 532 6.36 -9.25 -3.49
CA GLN A 532 5.93 -9.90 -4.72
C GLN A 532 5.51 -11.36 -4.52
N LEU A 533 6.16 -12.10 -3.61
CA LEU A 533 5.75 -13.45 -3.21
C LEU A 533 4.32 -13.43 -2.65
N LEU A 534 4.02 -12.46 -1.79
CA LEU A 534 2.69 -12.23 -1.27
C LEU A 534 1.68 -11.87 -2.38
N GLY A 535 2.09 -11.04 -3.35
CA GLY A 535 1.27 -10.71 -4.51
C GLY A 535 0.95 -11.94 -5.39
N ALA A 536 1.95 -12.79 -5.61
CA ALA A 536 1.79 -14.04 -6.35
C ALA A 536 0.83 -15.00 -5.62
N LEU A 537 0.94 -15.10 -4.29
CA LEU A 537 0.00 -15.86 -3.45
C LEU A 537 -1.43 -15.35 -3.58
N ALA A 538 -1.63 -14.03 -3.51
CA ALA A 538 -2.95 -13.41 -3.64
C ALA A 538 -3.59 -13.71 -5.01
N LEU A 539 -2.84 -13.55 -6.09
CA LEU A 539 -3.32 -13.88 -7.44
C LEU A 539 -3.59 -15.38 -7.62
N GLY A 540 -2.77 -16.25 -7.01
CA GLY A 540 -3.00 -17.69 -7.00
C GLY A 540 -4.30 -18.06 -6.29
N LEU A 541 -4.54 -17.49 -5.10
CA LEU A 541 -5.78 -17.67 -4.37
C LEU A 541 -6.99 -17.17 -5.19
N CYS A 542 -6.91 -15.98 -5.78
CA CYS A 542 -7.96 -15.45 -6.65
C CYS A 542 -8.23 -16.34 -7.86
N THR A 543 -7.20 -16.94 -8.44
CA THR A 543 -7.33 -17.91 -9.55
C THR A 543 -8.11 -19.15 -9.10
N VAL A 544 -7.74 -19.74 -7.97
CA VAL A 544 -8.47 -20.87 -7.37
C VAL A 544 -9.92 -20.49 -7.11
N LEU A 545 -10.16 -19.31 -6.52
CA LEU A 545 -11.51 -18.84 -6.21
C LEU A 545 -12.38 -18.63 -7.45
N LEU A 546 -11.84 -18.06 -8.54
CA LEU A 546 -12.55 -17.95 -9.81
C LEU A 546 -12.94 -19.32 -10.37
N ILE A 547 -12.04 -20.29 -10.32
CA ILE A 547 -12.30 -21.66 -10.78
C ILE A 547 -13.40 -22.29 -9.92
N LYS A 548 -13.27 -22.23 -8.59
CA LYS A 548 -14.25 -22.79 -7.63
C LYS A 548 -15.63 -22.17 -7.78
N SER A 549 -15.72 -20.89 -8.16
CA SER A 549 -16.98 -20.19 -8.41
C SER A 549 -17.53 -20.36 -9.82
N GLY A 550 -17.07 -21.37 -10.56
CA GLY A 550 -17.57 -21.73 -11.89
C GLY A 550 -17.17 -20.75 -12.99
N ARG A 551 -16.13 -19.94 -12.76
CA ARG A 551 -15.67 -18.87 -13.66
C ARG A 551 -14.38 -19.24 -14.38
N LEU A 552 -14.15 -20.53 -14.63
CA LEU A 552 -12.94 -21.05 -15.28
C LEU A 552 -12.59 -20.31 -16.58
N LYS A 553 -13.58 -19.98 -17.42
CA LYS A 553 -13.42 -19.19 -18.66
C LYS A 553 -12.67 -17.86 -18.45
N TYR A 554 -12.75 -17.29 -17.26
CA TYR A 554 -12.14 -16.01 -16.91
C TYR A 554 -10.93 -16.14 -15.97
N ALA A 555 -10.54 -17.36 -15.59
CA ALA A 555 -9.43 -17.58 -14.66
C ALA A 555 -8.09 -17.02 -15.18
N TRP A 556 -7.92 -16.89 -16.50
CA TRP A 556 -6.73 -16.28 -17.11
C TRP A 556 -6.47 -14.85 -16.63
N VAL A 557 -7.51 -14.10 -16.24
CA VAL A 557 -7.40 -12.71 -15.76
C VAL A 557 -6.49 -12.61 -14.55
N THR A 558 -6.48 -13.63 -13.68
CA THR A 558 -5.58 -13.70 -12.52
C THR A 558 -4.43 -14.68 -12.74
N ALA A 559 -4.61 -15.74 -13.53
CA ALA A 559 -3.60 -16.78 -13.73
C ALA A 559 -2.39 -16.31 -14.56
N VAL A 560 -2.62 -15.48 -15.60
CA VAL A 560 -1.52 -14.93 -16.42
C VAL A 560 -0.62 -14.00 -15.60
N PRO A 561 -1.14 -12.97 -14.90
CA PRO A 561 -0.29 -12.14 -14.06
C PRO A 561 0.30 -12.94 -12.89
N MET A 562 -0.41 -13.93 -12.33
CA MET A 562 0.14 -14.83 -11.30
C MET A 562 1.41 -15.54 -11.81
N ALA A 563 1.34 -16.14 -13.01
CA ALA A 563 2.46 -16.87 -13.59
C ALA A 563 3.67 -15.95 -13.83
N TRP A 564 3.43 -14.75 -14.37
CA TRP A 564 4.49 -13.76 -14.58
C TRP A 564 5.18 -13.36 -13.26
N VAL A 565 4.40 -12.94 -12.26
CA VAL A 565 4.94 -12.53 -10.95
C VAL A 565 5.63 -13.69 -10.25
N ALA A 566 5.09 -14.91 -10.33
CA ALA A 566 5.73 -16.08 -9.77
C ALA A 566 7.09 -16.36 -10.43
N VAL A 567 7.19 -16.31 -11.76
CA VAL A 567 8.46 -16.51 -12.49
C VAL A 567 9.48 -15.45 -12.10
N VAL A 568 9.10 -14.17 -12.15
CA VAL A 568 9.96 -13.05 -11.75
C VAL A 568 10.48 -13.25 -10.33
N THR A 569 9.56 -13.52 -9.39
CA THR A 569 9.89 -13.53 -7.97
C THR A 569 10.68 -14.75 -7.56
N LEU A 570 10.31 -15.94 -8.03
CA LEU A 570 11.06 -17.16 -7.75
C LEU A 570 12.46 -17.12 -8.39
N THR A 571 12.61 -16.49 -9.56
CA THR A 571 13.93 -16.26 -10.16
C THR A 571 14.76 -15.30 -9.32
N ALA A 572 14.16 -14.20 -8.84
CA ALA A 572 14.85 -13.25 -7.96
C ALA A 572 15.25 -13.89 -6.63
N SER A 573 14.36 -14.67 -6.00
CA SER A 573 14.65 -15.45 -4.80
C SER A 573 15.79 -16.43 -5.05
N TRP A 574 15.78 -17.15 -6.17
CA TRP A 574 16.85 -18.07 -6.54
C TRP A 574 18.19 -17.35 -6.68
N GLN A 575 18.25 -16.24 -7.43
CA GLN A 575 19.47 -15.47 -7.61
C GLN A 575 19.97 -14.87 -6.29
N LYS A 576 19.10 -14.31 -5.46
CA LYS A 576 19.48 -13.77 -4.14
C LYS A 576 20.01 -14.84 -3.20
N VAL A 577 19.53 -16.08 -3.26
CA VAL A 577 20.04 -17.15 -2.39
C VAL A 577 21.30 -17.80 -2.96
N PHE A 578 21.30 -18.14 -4.26
CA PHE A 578 22.27 -19.07 -4.85
C PHE A 578 23.21 -18.46 -5.91
N SER A 579 23.10 -17.17 -6.25
CA SER A 579 24.05 -16.57 -7.19
C SER A 579 25.48 -16.65 -6.65
N GLY A 580 26.43 -16.95 -7.54
CA GLY A 580 27.87 -16.95 -7.21
C GLY A 580 28.49 -15.56 -7.14
N ASP A 581 27.77 -14.52 -7.58
CA ASP A 581 28.20 -13.13 -7.44
C ASP A 581 27.86 -12.60 -6.04
N PRO A 582 28.86 -12.21 -5.21
CA PRO A 582 28.63 -11.67 -3.86
C PRO A 582 27.79 -10.38 -3.81
N ALA A 583 27.69 -9.62 -4.89
CA ALA A 583 26.83 -8.43 -4.97
C ALA A 583 25.34 -8.81 -5.04
N VAL A 584 25.04 -10.00 -5.56
CA VAL A 584 23.67 -10.50 -5.75
C VAL A 584 23.31 -11.58 -4.72
N GLY A 585 24.16 -12.60 -4.58
CA GLY A 585 23.91 -13.81 -3.80
C GLY A 585 24.34 -13.68 -2.34
N PHE A 586 23.40 -13.91 -1.43
CA PHE A 586 23.62 -13.89 0.00
C PHE A 586 24.61 -14.97 0.47
N LEU A 587 24.54 -16.18 -0.08
CA LEU A 587 25.48 -17.25 0.28
C LEU A 587 26.90 -16.94 -0.21
N ALA A 588 27.05 -16.43 -1.44
CA ALA A 588 28.35 -16.00 -1.95
C ALA A 588 28.96 -14.86 -1.13
N ARG A 589 28.13 -13.88 -0.73
CA ARG A 589 28.56 -12.81 0.18
C ARG A 589 28.99 -13.35 1.54
N ARG A 590 28.22 -14.27 2.11
CA ARG A 590 28.57 -14.93 3.36
C ARG A 590 29.93 -15.63 3.24
N ASP A 591 30.14 -16.41 2.18
CA ASP A 591 31.38 -17.16 1.97
C ASP A 591 32.58 -16.22 1.80
N GLN A 592 32.43 -15.15 1.02
CA GLN A 592 33.48 -14.13 0.83
C GLN A 592 33.92 -13.49 2.16
N TYR A 593 32.97 -13.05 2.99
CA TYR A 593 33.30 -12.43 4.28
C TYR A 593 33.80 -13.46 5.30
N GLN A 594 33.34 -14.72 5.23
CA GLN A 594 33.87 -15.79 6.07
C GLN A 594 35.33 -16.12 5.72
N GLU A 595 35.67 -16.20 4.43
CA GLU A 595 37.06 -16.38 3.98
C GLU A 595 37.95 -15.20 4.42
N GLY A 596 37.44 -13.97 4.37
CA GLY A 596 38.11 -12.80 4.93
C GLY A 596 38.41 -12.93 6.43
N ILE A 597 37.42 -13.39 7.21
CA ILE A 597 37.61 -13.67 8.65
C ILE A 597 38.66 -14.76 8.88
N ASP A 598 38.56 -15.87 8.15
CA ASP A 598 39.43 -17.03 8.31
C ASP A 598 40.89 -16.72 7.91
N SER A 599 41.07 -15.84 6.93
CA SER A 599 42.39 -15.34 6.49
C SER A 599 42.91 -14.14 7.30
N GLY A 600 42.11 -13.59 8.22
CA GLY A 600 42.45 -12.40 8.98
C GLY A 600 42.47 -11.11 8.15
N GLN A 601 41.85 -11.11 6.96
CA GLN A 601 41.74 -9.97 6.07
C GLN A 601 40.44 -9.19 6.32
N LEU A 602 40.57 -7.88 6.57
CA LEU A 602 39.42 -6.97 6.64
C LEU A 602 38.97 -6.62 5.21
N LEU A 603 37.72 -6.95 4.87
CA LEU A 603 37.15 -6.65 3.56
C LEU A 603 36.39 -5.31 3.55
N PRO A 604 36.26 -4.66 2.37
CA PRO A 604 35.47 -3.43 2.24
C PRO A 604 34.04 -3.59 2.77
N GLY A 605 33.51 -2.52 3.38
CA GLY A 605 32.17 -2.52 3.98
C GLY A 605 32.10 -3.02 5.42
N ALA A 606 33.23 -3.43 6.02
CA ALA A 606 33.37 -3.66 7.46
C ALA A 606 34.56 -2.87 8.01
N SER A 607 34.37 -2.22 9.14
CA SER A 607 35.36 -1.42 9.86
C SER A 607 36.21 -2.28 10.80
N ASP A 608 35.66 -3.39 11.28
CA ASP A 608 36.34 -4.34 12.16
C ASP A 608 35.88 -5.80 11.95
N MET A 609 36.53 -6.74 12.65
CA MET A 609 36.21 -8.17 12.58
C MET A 609 34.86 -8.55 13.21
N GLY A 610 34.32 -7.71 14.10
CA GLY A 610 32.97 -7.86 14.62
C GLY A 610 31.94 -7.57 13.53
N GLU A 611 32.11 -6.48 12.80
CA GLU A 611 31.29 -6.09 11.65
C GLU A 611 31.34 -7.15 10.53
N MET A 612 32.52 -7.71 10.25
CA MET A 612 32.66 -8.85 9.33
C MET A 612 31.76 -10.03 9.74
N ARG A 613 31.75 -10.40 11.03
CA ARG A 613 30.89 -11.49 11.55
C ARG A 613 29.41 -11.13 11.49
N THR A 614 29.07 -9.87 11.74
CA THR A 614 27.69 -9.37 11.59
C THR A 614 27.21 -9.52 10.14
N ILE A 615 28.03 -9.13 9.16
CA ILE A 615 27.70 -9.30 7.72
C ILE A 615 27.49 -10.78 7.38
N VAL A 616 28.36 -11.68 7.85
CA VAL A 616 28.20 -13.14 7.66
C VAL A 616 26.88 -13.65 8.26
N ASN A 617 26.55 -13.25 9.49
CA ASN A 617 25.32 -13.65 10.16
C ASN A 617 24.09 -13.16 9.41
N ASN A 618 24.10 -11.91 8.96
CA ASN A 618 22.97 -11.32 8.27
C ASN A 618 22.78 -11.90 6.88
N ALA A 619 23.86 -12.08 6.12
CA ALA A 619 23.80 -12.77 4.83
C ALA A 619 23.28 -14.21 4.97
N THR A 620 23.64 -14.91 6.05
CA THR A 620 23.07 -16.24 6.36
C THR A 620 21.58 -16.18 6.66
N LEU A 621 21.17 -15.23 7.51
CA LEU A 621 19.77 -15.02 7.86
C LEU A 621 18.92 -14.66 6.63
N ASP A 622 19.44 -13.78 5.78
CA ASP A 622 18.80 -13.32 4.56
C ASP A 622 18.60 -14.47 3.56
N ALA A 623 19.64 -15.29 3.35
CA ALA A 623 19.55 -16.51 2.54
C ALA A 623 18.49 -17.47 3.08
N PHE A 624 18.49 -17.69 4.39
CA PHE A 624 17.53 -18.59 5.05
C PHE A 624 16.09 -18.08 4.94
N LEU A 625 15.86 -16.80 5.21
CA LEU A 625 14.53 -16.18 5.13
C LEU A 625 14.01 -16.17 3.69
N ALA A 626 14.82 -15.72 2.73
CA ALA A 626 14.44 -15.69 1.32
C ALA A 626 14.12 -17.10 0.79
N GLY A 627 14.98 -18.08 1.10
CA GLY A 627 14.76 -19.48 0.72
C GLY A 627 13.51 -20.09 1.36
N THR A 628 13.29 -19.84 2.66
CA THR A 628 12.12 -20.36 3.39
C THR A 628 10.82 -19.76 2.87
N LEU A 629 10.77 -18.44 2.65
CA LEU A 629 9.58 -17.77 2.11
C LEU A 629 9.25 -18.27 0.71
N ALA A 630 10.25 -18.40 -0.17
CA ALA A 630 10.06 -18.94 -1.52
C ALA A 630 9.53 -20.39 -1.47
N LEU A 631 10.10 -21.23 -0.59
CA LEU A 631 9.64 -22.61 -0.42
C LEU A 631 8.19 -22.68 0.06
N LEU A 632 7.82 -21.88 1.07
CA LEU A 632 6.44 -21.82 1.55
C LEU A 632 5.46 -21.44 0.43
N VAL A 633 5.83 -20.48 -0.41
CA VAL A 633 5.00 -20.04 -1.55
C VAL A 633 4.85 -21.15 -2.59
N VAL A 634 5.94 -21.87 -2.90
CA VAL A 634 5.90 -23.02 -3.81
C VAL A 634 4.96 -24.11 -3.27
N VAL A 635 5.02 -24.41 -1.97
CA VAL A 635 4.10 -25.37 -1.32
C VAL A 635 2.65 -24.93 -1.48
N VAL A 636 2.35 -23.64 -1.26
CA VAL A 636 0.99 -23.10 -1.45
C VAL A 636 0.56 -23.21 -2.91
N PHE A 637 1.43 -22.95 -3.88
CA PHE A 637 1.10 -23.09 -5.31
C PHE A 637 0.83 -24.52 -5.73
N ILE A 638 1.61 -25.48 -5.24
CA ILE A 638 1.36 -26.90 -5.50
C ILE A 638 -0.03 -27.31 -4.97
N ASP A 639 -0.37 -26.90 -3.75
CA ASP A 639 -1.67 -27.22 -3.15
C ASP A 639 -2.82 -26.47 -3.84
N ALA A 640 -2.63 -25.20 -4.18
CA ALA A 640 -3.58 -24.40 -4.96
C ALA A 640 -3.85 -25.01 -6.34
N PHE A 641 -2.81 -25.49 -7.03
CA PHE A 641 -2.93 -26.18 -8.30
C PHE A 641 -3.72 -27.48 -8.17
N ARG A 642 -3.42 -28.30 -7.15
CA ARG A 642 -4.19 -29.52 -6.83
C ARG A 642 -5.68 -29.20 -6.63
N VAL A 643 -6.00 -28.15 -5.89
CA VAL A 643 -7.38 -27.72 -5.62
C VAL A 643 -8.06 -27.20 -6.89
N ALA A 644 -7.35 -26.42 -7.71
CA ALA A 644 -7.85 -25.95 -8.99
C ALA A 644 -8.19 -27.12 -9.93
N LEU A 645 -7.30 -28.10 -10.07
CA LEU A 645 -7.54 -29.30 -10.87
C LEU A 645 -8.75 -30.10 -10.36
N LYS A 646 -8.89 -30.23 -9.03
CA LYS A 646 -10.07 -30.88 -8.43
C LYS A 646 -11.35 -30.11 -8.74
N ALA A 647 -11.33 -28.78 -8.65
CA ALA A 647 -12.49 -27.94 -8.97
C ALA A 647 -12.89 -27.99 -10.46
N ILE A 648 -11.93 -28.23 -11.36
CA ILE A 648 -12.19 -28.42 -12.80
C ILE A 648 -12.75 -29.81 -13.08
N SER A 649 -12.12 -30.85 -12.53
CA SER A 649 -12.47 -32.26 -12.80
C SER A 649 -13.71 -32.75 -12.07
N SER A 650 -14.00 -32.21 -10.88
CA SER A 650 -15.13 -32.62 -10.06
C SER A 650 -15.72 -31.42 -9.31
N PRO A 651 -16.40 -30.50 -10.02
CA PRO A 651 -16.89 -29.23 -9.45
C PRO A 651 -17.81 -29.42 -8.24
N GLU A 652 -18.64 -30.47 -8.24
CA GLU A 652 -19.62 -30.76 -7.19
C GLU A 652 -18.98 -31.13 -5.85
N THR A 653 -17.72 -31.56 -5.86
CA THR A 653 -16.99 -31.97 -4.65
C THR A 653 -16.35 -30.80 -3.91
N VAL A 654 -16.46 -29.59 -4.46
CA VAL A 654 -15.69 -28.43 -4.01
C VAL A 654 -16.62 -27.39 -3.40
N ARG A 655 -16.40 -27.09 -2.11
CA ARG A 655 -17.17 -26.11 -1.34
C ARG A 655 -16.53 -24.73 -1.40
N LEU A 656 -17.35 -23.71 -1.64
CA LEU A 656 -17.02 -22.31 -1.43
C LEU A 656 -17.50 -21.86 -0.05
N HIS A 657 -16.68 -21.08 0.64
CA HIS A 657 -17.02 -20.51 1.94
C HIS A 657 -17.54 -19.06 1.81
N GLU A 658 -18.34 -18.77 0.78
CA GLU A 658 -19.00 -17.47 0.65
C GLU A 658 -20.11 -17.29 1.70
N ALA A 659 -20.26 -16.06 2.20
CA ALA A 659 -21.36 -15.69 3.06
C ALA A 659 -22.71 -15.81 2.31
N PRO A 660 -23.79 -16.25 2.98
CA PRO A 660 -25.11 -16.32 2.36
C PRO A 660 -25.57 -14.98 1.79
N TYR A 661 -26.39 -15.03 0.73
CA TYR A 661 -26.98 -13.81 0.18
C TYR A 661 -27.98 -13.21 1.17
N VAL A 662 -27.83 -11.91 1.44
CA VAL A 662 -28.78 -11.08 2.18
C VAL A 662 -29.01 -9.83 1.34
N ARG A 663 -30.26 -9.44 1.16
CA ARG A 663 -30.60 -8.23 0.40
C ARG A 663 -30.19 -6.99 1.19
N SER A 664 -29.45 -6.09 0.54
CA SER A 664 -28.99 -4.82 1.11
C SER A 664 -30.16 -3.86 1.29
N ARG A 665 -30.22 -3.24 2.47
CA ARG A 665 -31.11 -2.13 2.84
C ARG A 665 -30.45 -0.77 2.61
N LEU A 666 -29.12 -0.76 2.57
CA LEU A 666 -28.34 0.45 2.33
C LEU A 666 -28.51 0.94 0.89
N VAL A 667 -28.84 2.21 0.69
CA VAL A 667 -28.92 2.84 -0.64
C VAL A 667 -27.67 3.68 -0.82
N ALA A 668 -26.82 3.32 -1.79
CA ALA A 668 -25.62 4.06 -2.13
C ALA A 668 -25.26 3.91 -3.62
N PRO A 669 -24.62 4.93 -4.22
CA PRO A 669 -24.16 4.85 -5.60
C PRO A 669 -23.13 3.74 -5.82
N ALA A 670 -23.15 3.16 -7.01
CA ALA A 670 -22.26 2.08 -7.42
C ALA A 670 -20.82 2.55 -7.67
N GLU A 671 -20.64 3.81 -8.06
CA GLU A 671 -19.37 4.42 -8.46
C GLU A 671 -19.18 5.79 -7.79
N LEU A 672 -17.98 6.38 -7.87
CA LEU A 672 -17.67 7.67 -7.24
C LEU A 672 -18.64 8.79 -7.66
N ILE A 673 -18.96 8.85 -8.95
CA ILE A 673 -19.92 9.81 -9.49
C ILE A 673 -21.26 9.09 -9.66
N ALA A 674 -22.25 9.52 -8.88
CA ALA A 674 -23.61 9.01 -8.99
C ALA A 674 -24.22 9.39 -10.34
N THR A 675 -24.82 8.41 -11.00
CA THR A 675 -25.66 8.60 -12.19
C THR A 675 -26.91 9.43 -11.85
N ARG A 676 -27.62 9.92 -12.87
CA ARG A 676 -28.87 10.66 -12.66
C ARG A 676 -29.93 9.81 -11.94
N GLU A 677 -29.97 8.52 -12.24
CA GLU A 677 -30.91 7.56 -11.62
C GLU A 677 -30.59 7.34 -10.14
N GLU A 678 -29.32 7.10 -9.81
CA GLU A 678 -28.88 6.92 -8.40
C GLU A 678 -29.08 8.20 -7.59
N LYS A 679 -28.86 9.39 -8.19
CA LYS A 679 -29.18 10.66 -7.52
C LYS A 679 -30.68 10.78 -7.22
N ALA A 680 -31.54 10.40 -8.15
CA ALA A 680 -32.98 10.40 -7.94
C ALA A 680 -33.39 9.37 -6.88
N GLU A 681 -32.75 8.20 -6.84
CA GLU A 681 -32.97 7.18 -5.81
C GLU A 681 -32.59 7.67 -4.41
N LEU A 682 -31.43 8.31 -4.26
CA LEU A 682 -31.00 8.91 -3.00
C LEU A 682 -31.99 9.98 -2.51
N VAL A 683 -32.45 10.86 -3.40
CA VAL A 683 -33.46 11.88 -3.07
C VAL A 683 -34.78 11.24 -2.65
N ARG A 684 -35.25 10.19 -3.35
CA ARG A 684 -36.46 9.45 -2.97
C ARG A 684 -36.33 8.80 -1.60
N ALA A 685 -35.14 8.33 -1.25
CA ALA A 685 -34.83 7.73 0.05
C ALA A 685 -34.58 8.76 1.18
N GLY A 686 -34.64 10.06 0.90
CA GLY A 686 -34.34 11.11 1.89
C GLY A 686 -32.85 11.18 2.26
N LEU A 687 -31.97 10.62 1.43
CA LEU A 687 -30.55 10.46 1.73
C LEU A 687 -29.69 11.52 1.05
N GLY A 688 -28.57 11.85 1.72
CA GLY A 688 -27.53 12.68 1.16
C GLY A 688 -26.70 11.97 0.06
N PRO A 689 -25.73 12.68 -0.57
CA PRO A 689 -24.92 12.16 -1.68
C PRO A 689 -24.06 10.92 -1.35
N GLY A 690 -23.85 10.67 -0.06
CA GLY A 690 -23.07 9.54 0.43
C GLY A 690 -23.86 8.24 0.58
N GLY A 691 -25.18 8.30 0.42
CA GLY A 691 -26.05 7.17 0.74
C GLY A 691 -26.20 6.94 2.23
N GLY A 692 -26.89 5.87 2.57
CA GLY A 692 -27.23 5.51 3.94
C GLY A 692 -28.41 4.55 4.00
N PHE A 693 -28.91 4.34 5.21
CA PHE A 693 -30.15 3.59 5.42
C PHE A 693 -31.33 4.56 5.29
N PRO A 694 -32.28 4.29 4.38
CA PRO A 694 -33.52 5.07 4.32
C PRO A 694 -34.21 5.04 5.69
N GLU A 695 -34.77 6.17 6.13
CA GLU A 695 -35.69 6.14 7.27
C GLU A 695 -36.89 5.27 6.87
N GLU A 696 -37.22 4.27 7.70
CA GLU A 696 -38.49 3.56 7.57
C GLU A 696 -39.58 4.62 7.70
N ARG A 697 -40.21 5.01 6.58
CA ARG A 697 -41.49 5.70 6.64
C ARG A 697 -42.40 4.74 7.38
N ALA A 698 -42.83 5.12 8.57
CA ALA A 698 -43.94 4.46 9.23
C ALA A 698 -45.04 4.31 8.18
N GLU A 699 -45.28 3.07 7.75
CA GLU A 699 -46.48 2.78 6.98
C GLU A 699 -47.63 3.28 7.85
N GLU A 700 -48.36 4.26 7.31
CA GLU A 700 -49.64 4.68 7.87
C GLU A 700 -50.43 3.39 8.10
N ALA A 701 -50.60 3.03 9.37
CA ALA A 701 -51.59 2.03 9.76
C ALA A 701 -52.89 2.41 9.03
N PRO A 702 -53.63 1.46 8.43
CA PRO A 702 -54.89 1.79 7.79
C PRO A 702 -55.76 2.45 8.85
N GLY A 703 -56.01 3.75 8.69
CA GLY A 703 -56.85 4.51 9.59
C GLY A 703 -58.24 3.91 9.56
N ASP A 704 -58.72 3.47 10.71
CA ASP A 704 -60.14 3.25 10.99
C ASP A 704 -60.92 4.51 10.60
N ALA A 705 -61.46 4.48 9.39
CA ALA A 705 -62.44 5.43 8.92
C ALA A 705 -63.59 4.60 8.34
N ASP A 706 -64.43 4.06 9.23
CA ASP A 706 -65.88 3.93 9.02
C ASP A 706 -66.54 3.39 10.29
N ALA A 707 -66.95 4.29 11.18
CA ALA A 707 -67.89 3.99 12.25
C ALA A 707 -68.75 5.21 12.61
N HIS A 708 -69.56 5.67 11.67
CA HIS A 708 -70.81 6.39 11.96
C HIS A 708 -71.93 5.87 11.07
N GLY A 709 -72.84 5.07 11.64
CA GLY A 709 -73.98 4.54 10.89
C GLY A 709 -74.87 3.54 11.64
N ASN A 710 -75.51 4.02 12.71
CA ASN A 710 -76.84 3.64 13.23
C ASN A 710 -77.51 2.34 12.69
N GLY A 711 -77.82 1.39 13.58
CA GLY A 711 -78.62 0.19 13.22
C GLY A 711 -79.03 -0.67 14.41
N ASN A 712 -80.18 -0.37 15.00
CA ASN A 712 -80.96 -1.22 15.91
C ASN A 712 -81.23 -2.62 15.34
N GLY A 713 -81.24 -3.67 16.18
CA GLY A 713 -82.01 -4.89 15.90
C GLY A 713 -81.46 -6.21 16.44
N ALA A 714 -82.04 -6.63 17.57
CA ALA A 714 -82.28 -7.99 18.09
C ALA A 714 -81.79 -9.24 17.31
N GLY A 715 -81.35 -10.26 18.07
CA GLY A 715 -81.71 -11.65 17.76
C GLY A 715 -80.67 -12.73 18.06
N ALA A 716 -80.99 -13.56 19.06
CA ALA A 716 -80.65 -14.98 19.19
C ALA A 716 -79.17 -15.41 19.36
N ARG A 717 -78.87 -15.80 20.61
CA ARG A 717 -77.91 -16.87 20.93
C ARG A 717 -78.64 -18.19 20.72
N ASP A 718 -78.06 -19.10 19.94
CA ASP A 718 -78.19 -20.55 20.12
C ASP A 718 -76.92 -21.18 19.52
N ALA A 719 -76.16 -21.86 20.38
CA ALA A 719 -75.05 -22.71 19.98
C ALA A 719 -75.19 -24.00 20.80
N ASP A 720 -75.92 -24.95 20.23
CA ASP A 720 -75.89 -26.34 20.63
C ASP A 720 -74.71 -27.05 19.97
N ALA A 721 -74.27 -28.07 20.70
CA ALA A 721 -73.16 -28.95 20.46
C ALA A 721 -73.16 -29.65 19.10
N GLU A 722 -71.97 -29.98 18.59
CA GLU A 722 -71.47 -31.37 18.50
C GLU A 722 -70.21 -31.46 17.62
N GLY A 723 -69.30 -32.34 18.03
CA GLY A 723 -68.83 -33.37 17.09
C GLY A 723 -67.56 -33.12 16.29
N ASP A 724 -66.44 -33.47 16.91
CA ASP A 724 -65.48 -34.47 16.40
C ASP A 724 -64.59 -34.15 15.17
N GLY A 725 -63.28 -34.10 15.45
CA GLY A 725 -62.31 -34.96 14.76
C GLY A 725 -61.82 -34.58 13.37
N ARG A 726 -60.86 -33.65 13.29
CA ARG A 726 -59.46 -33.85 12.82
C ARG A 726 -58.78 -32.57 12.40
#